data_AF-A0A9P5XMC2-F1
#
_entry.id   AF-A0A9P5XMC2-F1
#
_cell.length_a   1.000
_cell.length_b   1.000
_cell.length_c   1.000
_cell.angle_alpha   90.00
_cell.angle_beta   90.00
_cell.angle_gamma   90.00
#
_symmetry.space_group_name_H-M   'P 1'
#
loop_
_entity.id
_entity.type
_entity.pdbx_description
1 polymer ?
#
loop_
_entity_poly.entity_id
_entity_poly.type
_entity_poly.pdbx_seq_one_letter_code
_entity_poly.pdbx_strand_id
1 'polypeptide(L)'
;MSHETNFSGALATWRDINLAELQKTLDAQGVEIVDNQKESVIGRKALADKTKEFKKITDSEKLNAFKGLLKAYQTEIDNLTKRSKISENAFLHVYKVLAEAPDPYPLLETAVDQAVRVAEALEHEAELKRLREENAELKKRVNDFSSVESTKKKLETKVEQLEGKMEDMIQDKVAQKANELNATYDEKLRNYEEREQDLQRQLTLTRNQLKDIRMSNETNQAKLIDHTQRQDQEVVAKLAELDMIAAELEAATSRVATVERRNEILRAEIETMKSGSETSDRVQGLEAQIYDLEAEMERLSRALEQQRNVSAEAEAASNKKVEEFSRELQKKISEADQVKHKLRQYHDYDEIKRELEIMKYVEFAGLEEDVDGESTDDDLHLPNPNAEKANSQHGKSLEVLLATKNKRILEELTKFRILHGELEASLEASQAQLETATSELEKQKHLNEKLENDLLSMGVNDKRINGDGTHTPAEDVLAGLDFVKKATPSGNSSSARSTPIPFTSAADTSILPIVTSQRDRFRQRNAELEEELRKQYQIISELRTEIKSLQADNLKLYEKVRYMQSYREEAGSRPPVSQLDPLPVPSGRDDMSTYRTRYEESMNPFEAFRGREATRAYQNLNPIERGVLVLTRSILGNRRARTFFVCYALFLHLLVMYTTFECTSSSGMQLQKPPRPYGS
;
A
#
# COMPACT_ATOMS: atom_id res chain seq x y z
N MET A 1 -24.55 49.01 39.37
CA MET A 1 -25.84 49.53 38.89
C MET A 1 -25.60 50.19 37.56
N SER A 2 -26.45 49.85 36.60
CA SER A 2 -26.45 50.19 35.18
C SER A 2 -26.47 51.70 34.93
N HIS A 3 -25.36 52.27 34.49
CA HIS A 3 -25.43 53.42 33.59
C HIS A 3 -25.51 52.88 32.16
N GLU A 4 -26.65 52.28 31.82
CA GLU A 4 -27.22 52.54 30.49
C GLU A 4 -27.56 54.03 30.49
N THR A 5 -26.54 54.89 30.39
CA THR A 5 -26.73 56.31 30.11
C THR A 5 -27.37 56.33 28.75
N ASN A 6 -28.70 56.41 28.72
CA ASN A 6 -29.57 56.36 27.55
C ASN A 6 -28.81 56.90 26.33
N PHE A 7 -28.25 56.02 25.50
CA PHE A 7 -27.39 56.42 24.37
C PHE A 7 -28.14 57.41 23.47
N SER A 8 -29.44 57.15 23.29
CA SER A 8 -30.39 58.06 22.64
C SER A 8 -30.57 59.40 23.36
N GLY A 9 -30.56 59.42 24.69
CA GLY A 9 -30.69 60.63 25.49
C GLY A 9 -29.42 61.47 25.44
N ALA A 10 -28.24 60.86 25.58
CA ALA A 10 -26.97 61.56 25.46
C ALA A 10 -26.73 62.10 24.04
N LEU A 11 -27.08 61.33 23.00
CA LEU A 11 -27.07 61.82 21.62
C LEU A 11 -28.03 62.99 21.41
N ALA A 12 -29.20 62.97 22.05
CA ALA A 12 -30.13 64.11 21.99
C ALA A 12 -29.53 65.35 22.67
N THR A 13 -28.95 65.21 23.87
CA THR A 13 -28.29 66.32 24.57
C THR A 13 -27.13 66.90 23.75
N TRP A 14 -26.25 66.07 23.18
CA TRP A 14 -25.16 66.56 22.33
C TRP A 14 -25.63 67.18 21.00
N ARG A 15 -26.76 66.71 20.47
CA ARG A 15 -27.42 67.34 19.33
C ARG A 15 -27.98 68.71 19.69
N ASP A 16 -28.62 68.83 20.85
CA ASP A 16 -29.24 70.08 21.33
C ASP A 16 -28.19 71.12 21.75
N ILE A 17 -27.06 70.69 22.31
CA ILE A 17 -25.90 71.55 22.59
C ILE A 17 -25.36 72.17 21.29
N ASN A 18 -25.47 71.44 20.17
CA ASN A 18 -25.03 71.87 18.84
C ASN A 18 -23.67 72.59 18.90
N LEU A 19 -22.61 71.83 19.14
CA LEU A 19 -21.28 72.36 19.39
C LEU A 19 -20.83 73.39 18.34
N ALA A 20 -21.22 73.23 17.07
CA ALA A 20 -20.89 74.15 15.99
C ALA A 20 -21.54 75.53 16.16
N GLU A 21 -22.74 75.61 16.71
CA GLU A 21 -23.44 76.86 17.00
C GLU A 21 -22.97 77.50 18.30
N LEU A 22 -22.69 76.69 19.32
CA LEU A 22 -22.07 77.13 20.56
C LEU A 22 -20.69 77.76 20.31
N GLN A 23 -19.86 77.13 19.46
CA GLN A 23 -18.57 77.67 19.03
C GLN A 23 -18.70 79.05 18.39
N LYS A 24 -19.65 79.23 17.46
CA LYS A 24 -19.89 80.55 16.82
C LYS A 24 -20.28 81.62 17.84
N THR A 25 -21.11 81.25 18.81
CA THR A 25 -21.54 82.16 19.89
C THR A 25 -20.36 82.53 20.79
N LEU A 26 -19.51 81.55 21.11
CA LEU A 26 -18.30 81.75 21.89
C LEU A 26 -17.26 82.59 21.17
N ASP A 27 -17.09 82.41 19.87
CA ASP A 27 -16.18 83.23 19.06
C ASP A 27 -16.63 84.69 19.08
N ALA A 28 -17.93 84.96 18.94
CA ALA A 28 -18.49 86.32 19.02
C ALA A 28 -18.29 86.94 20.43
N GLN A 29 -18.57 86.18 21.49
CA GLN A 29 -18.34 86.61 22.87
C GLN A 29 -16.85 86.83 23.17
N GLY A 30 -15.98 85.99 22.61
CA GLY A 30 -14.53 86.12 22.74
C GLY A 30 -14.01 87.41 22.12
N VAL A 31 -14.50 87.76 20.92
CA VAL A 31 -14.18 89.05 20.28
C VAL A 31 -14.65 90.21 21.14
N GLU A 32 -15.88 90.15 21.67
CA GLU A 32 -16.43 91.20 22.54
C GLU A 32 -15.60 91.36 23.84
N ILE A 33 -15.16 90.27 24.46
CA ILE A 33 -14.28 90.30 25.64
C ILE A 33 -12.94 90.94 25.31
N VAL A 34 -12.34 90.60 24.17
CA VAL A 34 -11.07 91.19 23.71
C VAL A 34 -11.20 92.69 23.45
N ASP A 35 -12.29 93.12 22.81
CA ASP A 35 -12.53 94.54 22.55
C ASP A 35 -12.83 95.31 23.85
N ASN A 36 -13.60 94.72 24.77
CA ASN A 36 -13.80 95.24 26.13
C ASN A 36 -12.47 95.39 26.90
N GLN A 37 -11.53 94.46 26.70
CA GLN A 37 -10.19 94.54 27.30
C GLN A 37 -9.39 95.72 26.72
N LYS A 38 -9.44 95.94 25.40
CA LYS A 38 -8.81 97.10 24.76
C LYS A 38 -9.41 98.41 25.25
N GLU A 39 -10.74 98.50 25.33
CA GLU A 39 -11.45 99.66 25.85
C GLU A 39 -11.10 99.94 27.32
N SER A 40 -10.85 98.91 28.13
CA SER A 40 -10.38 99.06 29.53
C SER A 40 -9.00 99.69 29.63
N VAL A 41 -8.09 99.36 28.71
CA VAL A 41 -6.77 99.98 28.67
C VAL A 41 -6.89 101.44 28.26
N ILE A 42 -7.70 101.73 27.23
CA ILE A 42 -7.90 103.10 26.72
C ILE A 42 -8.62 103.97 27.75
N GLY A 43 -9.71 103.47 28.36
CA GLY A 43 -10.49 104.17 29.38
C GLY A 43 -9.68 104.50 30.62
N ARG A 44 -8.89 103.53 31.14
CA ARG A 44 -7.95 103.79 32.25
C ARG A 44 -6.90 104.85 31.91
N LYS A 45 -6.34 104.83 30.70
CA LYS A 45 -5.37 105.85 30.26
C LYS A 45 -6.01 107.23 30.18
N ALA A 46 -7.20 107.34 29.56
CA ALA A 46 -7.94 108.59 29.45
C ALA A 46 -8.34 109.16 30.82
N LEU A 47 -8.68 108.31 31.79
CA LEU A 47 -8.98 108.72 33.16
C LEU A 47 -7.72 109.21 33.88
N ALA A 48 -6.59 108.52 33.73
CA ALA A 48 -5.31 108.95 34.28
C ALA A 48 -4.88 110.32 33.73
N ASP A 49 -5.06 110.56 32.43
CA ASP A 49 -4.77 111.84 31.78
C ASP A 49 -5.68 112.97 32.32
N LYS A 50 -6.99 112.74 32.43
CA LYS A 50 -7.94 113.70 33.03
C LYS A 50 -7.63 114.00 34.50
N THR A 51 -7.21 113.01 35.28
CA THR A 51 -6.79 113.22 36.68
C THR A 51 -5.51 114.04 36.76
N LYS A 52 -4.56 113.83 35.83
CA LYS A 52 -3.33 114.62 35.72
C LYS A 52 -3.61 116.06 35.29
N GLU A 53 -4.55 116.28 34.38
CA GLU A 53 -5.01 117.61 33.96
C GLU A 53 -5.71 118.35 35.09
N PHE A 54 -6.63 117.69 35.81
CA PHE A 54 -7.31 118.26 36.97
C PHE A 54 -6.33 118.74 38.05
N LYS A 55 -5.23 118.00 38.29
CA LYS A 55 -4.18 118.39 39.24
C LYS A 55 -3.48 119.71 38.86
N LYS A 56 -3.47 120.09 37.57
CA LYS A 56 -2.80 121.30 37.06
C LYS A 56 -3.69 122.56 37.10
N ILE A 57 -4.99 122.42 37.37
CA ILE A 57 -5.96 123.53 37.41
C ILE A 57 -5.76 124.36 38.69
N THR A 58 -6.08 125.66 38.67
CA THR A 58 -6.00 126.55 39.85
C THR A 58 -7.14 126.30 40.85
N ASP A 59 -6.95 126.59 42.14
CA ASP A 59 -7.89 126.20 43.21
C ASP A 59 -9.30 126.79 43.07
N SER A 60 -9.44 127.96 42.41
CA SER A 60 -10.73 128.60 42.11
C SER A 60 -11.54 127.83 41.04
N GLU A 61 -10.85 127.20 40.09
CA GLU A 61 -11.45 126.49 38.94
C GLU A 61 -11.62 124.99 39.19
N LYS A 62 -10.90 124.42 40.17
CA LYS A 62 -11.02 123.01 40.57
C LYS A 62 -12.44 122.62 40.97
N LEU A 63 -13.17 123.48 41.69
CA LEU A 63 -14.56 123.21 42.08
C LEU A 63 -15.46 123.00 40.85
N ASN A 64 -15.21 123.73 39.75
CA ASN A 64 -15.98 123.59 38.51
C ASN A 64 -15.58 122.32 37.73
N ALA A 65 -14.30 121.96 37.71
CA ALA A 65 -13.81 120.77 36.99
C ALA A 65 -14.03 119.43 37.74
N PHE A 66 -14.19 119.46 39.06
CA PHE A 66 -14.32 118.27 39.91
C PHE A 66 -15.55 117.43 39.53
N LYS A 67 -16.67 118.07 39.21
CA LYS A 67 -17.90 117.39 38.76
C LYS A 67 -17.67 116.59 37.48
N GLY A 68 -16.86 117.12 36.55
CA GLY A 68 -16.51 116.44 35.31
C GLY A 68 -15.60 115.23 35.53
N LEU A 69 -14.61 115.36 36.43
CA LEU A 69 -13.71 114.26 36.79
C LEU A 69 -14.45 113.14 37.53
N LEU A 70 -15.29 113.48 38.51
CA LEU A 70 -16.10 112.51 39.24
C LEU A 70 -17.02 111.74 38.29
N LYS A 71 -17.65 112.43 37.33
CA LYS A 71 -18.48 111.77 36.30
C LYS A 71 -17.66 110.83 35.41
N ALA A 72 -16.41 111.17 35.10
CA ALA A 72 -15.51 110.30 34.32
C ALA A 72 -15.11 109.03 35.11
N TYR A 73 -14.82 109.15 36.41
CA TYR A 73 -14.58 108.00 37.29
C TYR A 73 -15.82 107.11 37.41
N GLN A 74 -17.00 107.71 37.61
CA GLN A 74 -18.26 106.98 37.66
C GLN A 74 -18.50 106.20 36.36
N THR A 75 -18.29 106.85 35.20
CA THR A 75 -18.48 106.21 33.89
C THR A 75 -17.53 105.03 33.69
N GLU A 76 -16.25 105.13 34.11
CA GLU A 76 -15.31 104.02 33.98
C GLU A 76 -15.62 102.87 34.95
N ILE A 77 -16.13 103.17 36.15
CA ILE A 77 -16.60 102.15 37.09
C ILE A 77 -17.82 101.41 36.52
N ASP A 78 -18.79 102.14 35.96
CA ASP A 78 -19.98 101.58 35.34
C ASP A 78 -19.59 100.69 34.12
N ASN A 79 -18.65 101.17 33.30
CA ASN A 79 -18.11 100.40 32.18
C ASN A 79 -17.36 99.14 32.66
N LEU A 80 -16.57 99.25 33.74
CA LEU A 80 -15.88 98.09 34.33
C LEU A 80 -16.88 97.03 34.82
N THR A 81 -17.92 97.44 35.53
CA THR A 81 -18.99 96.54 35.97
C THR A 81 -19.71 95.91 34.77
N LYS A 82 -19.99 96.68 33.71
CA LYS A 82 -20.60 96.15 32.49
C LYS A 82 -19.73 95.07 31.83
N ARG A 83 -18.42 95.31 31.70
CA ARG A 83 -17.47 94.34 31.13
C ARG A 83 -17.38 93.06 31.99
N SER A 84 -17.30 93.20 33.32
CA SER A 84 -17.26 92.05 34.22
C SER A 84 -18.51 91.18 34.05
N LYS A 85 -19.70 91.80 34.00
CA LYS A 85 -20.96 91.10 33.76
C LYS A 85 -21.00 90.36 32.42
N ILE A 86 -20.45 90.94 31.36
CA ILE A 86 -20.40 90.28 30.04
C ILE A 86 -19.53 89.01 30.12
N SER A 87 -18.33 89.11 30.69
CA SER A 87 -17.43 87.95 30.85
C SER A 87 -18.01 86.87 31.78
N GLU A 88 -18.61 87.27 32.90
CA GLU A 88 -19.27 86.37 33.85
C GLU A 88 -20.46 85.66 33.21
N ASN A 89 -21.31 86.38 32.47
CA ASN A 89 -22.45 85.79 31.77
C ASN A 89 -22.01 84.83 30.66
N ALA A 90 -20.97 85.18 29.90
CA ALA A 90 -20.40 84.31 28.86
C ALA A 90 -19.87 83.00 29.47
N PHE A 91 -19.10 83.08 30.56
CA PHE A 91 -18.60 81.91 31.26
C PHE A 91 -19.72 81.04 31.84
N LEU A 92 -20.69 81.64 32.54
CA LEU A 92 -21.80 80.91 33.14
C LEU A 92 -22.70 80.26 32.09
N HIS A 93 -22.86 80.88 30.92
CA HIS A 93 -23.59 80.28 29.80
C HIS A 93 -22.94 78.97 29.34
N VAL A 94 -21.61 78.98 29.12
CA VAL A 94 -20.86 77.78 28.72
C VAL A 94 -20.89 76.72 29.80
N TYR A 95 -20.65 77.12 31.06
CA TYR A 95 -20.66 76.19 32.18
C TYR A 95 -22.01 75.49 32.31
N LYS A 96 -23.13 76.22 32.15
CA LYS A 96 -24.46 75.62 32.20
C LYS A 96 -24.68 74.58 31.11
N VAL A 97 -24.28 74.89 29.87
CA VAL A 97 -24.44 73.99 28.72
C VAL A 97 -23.58 72.72 28.86
N LEU A 98 -22.36 72.85 29.38
CA LEU A 98 -21.44 71.72 29.55
C LEU A 98 -21.66 70.93 30.83
N ALA A 99 -22.17 71.55 31.91
CA ALA A 99 -22.44 70.85 33.17
C ALA A 99 -23.61 69.86 33.07
N GLU A 100 -24.56 70.12 32.16
CA GLU A 100 -25.68 69.23 31.87
C GLU A 100 -25.33 68.18 30.79
N ALA A 101 -24.16 68.29 30.15
CA ALA A 101 -23.74 67.39 29.08
C ALA A 101 -23.16 66.08 29.65
N PRO A 102 -23.62 64.90 29.20
CA PRO A 102 -23.02 63.62 29.57
C PRO A 102 -21.65 63.46 28.91
N ASP A 103 -20.72 62.77 29.58
CA ASP A 103 -19.39 62.47 29.04
C ASP A 103 -19.49 61.69 27.70
N PRO A 104 -18.89 62.19 26.59
CA PRO A 104 -18.93 61.52 25.30
C PRO A 104 -18.01 60.31 25.21
N TYR A 105 -17.00 60.16 26.07
CA TYR A 105 -16.01 59.10 25.95
C TYR A 105 -16.61 57.69 26.04
N PRO A 106 -17.45 57.35 27.06
CA PRO A 106 -18.07 56.03 27.15
C PRO A 106 -19.03 55.72 25.99
N LEU A 107 -19.64 56.74 25.39
CA LEU A 107 -20.54 56.58 24.23
C LEU A 107 -19.74 56.23 22.97
N LEU A 108 -18.58 56.85 22.78
CA LEU A 108 -17.70 56.55 21.65
C LEU A 108 -17.06 55.16 21.80
N GLU A 109 -16.64 54.79 23.01
CA GLU A 109 -16.09 53.45 23.30
C GLU A 109 -17.12 52.36 23.01
N THR A 110 -18.35 52.50 23.52
CA THR A 110 -19.43 51.54 23.22
C THR A 110 -19.82 51.50 21.75
N ALA A 111 -19.78 52.62 21.02
CA ALA A 111 -20.02 52.65 19.59
C ALA A 111 -18.92 51.93 18.79
N VAL A 112 -17.66 52.06 19.20
CA VAL A 112 -16.53 51.33 18.62
C VAL A 112 -16.67 49.84 18.89
N ASP A 113 -16.97 49.45 20.13
CA ASP A 113 -17.19 48.05 20.50
C ASP A 113 -18.36 47.42 19.71
N GLN A 114 -19.45 48.17 19.53
CA GLN A 114 -20.58 47.72 18.70
C GLN A 114 -20.18 47.58 17.23
N ALA A 115 -19.38 48.49 16.68
CA ALA A 115 -18.91 48.40 15.30
C ALA A 115 -18.00 47.18 15.09
N VAL A 116 -17.13 46.87 16.06
CA VAL A 116 -16.28 45.67 16.04
C VAL A 116 -17.16 44.41 16.09
N ARG A 117 -18.11 44.33 17.03
CA ARG A 117 -19.03 43.18 17.13
C ARG A 117 -19.86 42.97 15.88
N VAL A 118 -20.29 44.04 15.21
CA VAL A 118 -21.01 43.94 13.93
C VAL A 118 -20.10 43.40 12.82
N ALA A 119 -18.83 43.83 12.77
CA ALA A 119 -17.88 43.31 11.80
C ALA A 119 -17.60 41.81 12.03
N GLU A 120 -17.38 41.40 13.28
CA GLU A 120 -17.21 39.99 13.67
C GLU A 120 -18.45 39.16 13.32
N ALA A 121 -19.65 39.68 13.59
CA ALA A 121 -20.91 38.98 13.25
C ALA A 121 -21.06 38.75 11.74
N LEU A 122 -20.67 39.72 10.90
CA LEU A 122 -20.70 39.57 9.44
C LEU A 122 -19.68 38.53 8.94
N GLU A 123 -18.49 38.50 9.55
CA GLU A 123 -17.48 37.49 9.24
C GLU A 123 -17.97 36.08 9.60
N HIS A 124 -18.55 35.91 10.79
CA HIS A 124 -19.16 34.66 11.21
C HIS A 124 -20.34 34.24 10.32
N GLU A 125 -21.18 35.17 9.87
CA GLU A 125 -22.27 34.86 8.93
C GLU A 125 -21.73 34.37 7.58
N ALA A 126 -20.67 34.99 7.06
CA ALA A 126 -20.01 34.56 5.84
C ALA A 126 -19.39 33.17 5.97
N GLU A 127 -18.73 32.89 7.10
CA GLU A 127 -18.17 31.56 7.39
C GLU A 127 -19.27 30.51 7.52
N LEU A 128 -20.35 30.79 8.25
CA LEU A 128 -21.50 29.90 8.38
C LEU A 128 -22.14 29.59 7.03
N LYS A 129 -22.19 30.56 6.11
CA LYS A 129 -22.67 30.34 4.75
C LYS A 129 -21.74 29.40 3.98
N ARG A 130 -20.42 29.64 4.03
CA ARG A 130 -19.41 28.77 3.40
C ARG A 130 -19.49 27.33 3.93
N LEU A 131 -19.58 27.15 5.25
CA LEU A 131 -19.69 25.84 5.87
C LEU A 131 -21.00 25.12 5.51
N ARG A 132 -22.10 25.85 5.30
CA ARG A 132 -23.36 25.27 4.81
C ARG A 132 -23.26 24.81 3.36
N GLU A 133 -22.61 25.59 2.50
CA GLU A 133 -22.35 25.23 1.10
C GLU A 133 -21.45 23.98 1.00
N GLU A 134 -20.36 23.94 1.78
CA GLU A 134 -19.47 22.78 1.87
C GLU A 134 -20.21 21.53 2.38
N ASN A 135 -21.03 21.66 3.43
CA ASN A 135 -21.85 20.56 3.92
C ASN A 135 -22.87 20.07 2.87
N ALA A 136 -23.45 20.97 2.07
CA ALA A 136 -24.35 20.59 0.99
C ALA A 136 -23.61 19.84 -0.13
N GLU A 137 -22.40 20.29 -0.48
CA GLU A 137 -21.56 19.61 -1.46
C GLU A 137 -21.09 18.24 -0.97
N LEU A 138 -20.67 18.12 0.29
CA LEU A 138 -20.29 16.85 0.92
C LEU A 138 -21.48 15.88 0.94
N LYS A 139 -22.68 16.34 1.32
CA LYS A 139 -23.90 15.51 1.24
C LYS A 139 -24.19 15.04 -0.18
N LYS A 140 -24.00 15.89 -1.19
CA LYS A 140 -24.14 15.49 -2.59
C LYS A 140 -23.12 14.41 -2.99
N ARG A 141 -21.85 14.57 -2.61
CA ARG A 141 -20.80 13.57 -2.88
C ARG A 141 -21.09 12.22 -2.20
N VAL A 142 -21.61 12.23 -0.98
CA VAL A 142 -22.03 11.01 -0.28
C VAL A 142 -23.18 10.31 -1.02
N ASN A 143 -24.18 11.07 -1.47
CA ASN A 143 -25.28 10.51 -2.27
C ASN A 143 -24.79 9.93 -3.60
N ASP A 144 -23.91 10.64 -4.31
CA ASP A 144 -23.31 10.14 -5.54
C ASP A 144 -22.51 8.84 -5.28
N PHE A 145 -21.76 8.77 -4.18
CA PHE A 145 -21.02 7.56 -3.79
C PHE A 145 -21.96 6.37 -3.52
N SER A 146 -23.08 6.58 -2.82
CA SER A 146 -24.07 5.51 -2.59
C SER A 146 -24.67 4.96 -3.89
N SER A 147 -24.83 5.82 -4.90
CA SER A 147 -25.31 5.39 -6.22
C SER A 147 -24.28 4.49 -6.90
N VAL A 148 -23.00 4.86 -6.83
CA VAL A 148 -21.88 4.07 -7.37
C VAL A 148 -21.78 2.74 -6.64
N GLU A 149 -21.90 2.72 -5.31
CA GLU A 149 -21.88 1.51 -4.50
C GLU A 149 -23.01 0.54 -4.88
N SER A 150 -24.21 1.06 -5.16
CA SER A 150 -25.33 0.24 -5.67
C SER A 150 -25.04 -0.37 -7.04
N THR A 151 -24.33 0.35 -7.92
CA THR A 151 -23.93 -0.16 -9.24
C THR A 151 -22.81 -1.19 -9.14
N LYS A 152 -21.86 -0.97 -8.22
CA LYS A 152 -20.78 -1.92 -7.91
C LYS A 152 -21.37 -3.25 -7.43
N LYS A 153 -22.29 -3.22 -6.44
CA LYS A 153 -22.95 -4.43 -5.93
C LYS A 153 -23.69 -5.20 -7.04
N LYS A 154 -24.37 -4.50 -7.95
CA LYS A 154 -25.02 -5.12 -9.12
C LYS A 154 -24.01 -5.76 -10.08
N LEU A 155 -22.85 -5.14 -10.29
CA LEU A 155 -21.80 -5.71 -11.14
C LEU A 155 -21.15 -6.93 -10.47
N GLU A 156 -20.88 -6.88 -9.17
CA GLU A 156 -20.35 -8.01 -8.39
C GLU A 156 -21.29 -9.22 -8.46
N THR A 157 -22.60 -9.02 -8.25
CA THR A 157 -23.58 -10.12 -8.38
C THR A 157 -23.64 -10.71 -9.80
N LYS A 158 -23.36 -9.91 -10.84
CA LYS A 158 -23.30 -10.41 -12.22
C LYS A 158 -22.01 -11.20 -12.48
N VAL A 159 -20.90 -10.79 -11.91
CA VAL A 159 -19.63 -11.52 -11.99
C VAL A 159 -19.77 -12.86 -11.31
N GLU A 160 -20.30 -12.89 -10.08
CA GLU A 160 -20.54 -14.13 -9.32
C GLU A 160 -21.48 -15.08 -10.08
N GLN A 161 -22.54 -14.57 -10.71
CA GLN A 161 -23.41 -15.38 -11.58
C GLN A 161 -22.73 -15.92 -12.83
N LEU A 162 -21.80 -15.18 -13.43
CA LEU A 162 -21.05 -15.64 -14.61
C LEU A 162 -19.98 -16.66 -14.22
N GLU A 163 -19.31 -16.46 -13.10
CA GLU A 163 -18.36 -17.41 -12.52
C GLU A 163 -19.05 -18.72 -12.15
N GLY A 164 -20.20 -18.66 -11.48
CA GLY A 164 -21.00 -19.85 -11.16
C GLY A 164 -21.44 -20.62 -12.42
N LYS A 165 -21.92 -19.93 -13.46
CA LYS A 165 -22.26 -20.58 -14.74
C LYS A 165 -21.05 -21.19 -15.45
N MET A 166 -19.87 -20.59 -15.31
CA MET A 166 -18.64 -21.14 -15.87
C MET A 166 -18.23 -22.40 -15.09
N GLU A 167 -18.33 -22.38 -13.76
CA GLU A 167 -18.05 -23.54 -12.92
C GLU A 167 -19.00 -24.70 -13.24
N ASP A 168 -20.31 -24.44 -13.34
CA ASP A 168 -21.31 -25.44 -13.75
C ASP A 168 -20.95 -26.05 -15.12
N MET A 169 -20.56 -25.21 -16.08
CA MET A 169 -20.16 -25.66 -17.41
C MET A 169 -18.87 -26.51 -17.39
N ILE A 170 -17.90 -26.14 -16.56
CA ILE A 170 -16.66 -26.90 -16.37
C ILE A 170 -16.99 -28.24 -15.70
N GLN A 171 -17.82 -28.24 -14.66
CA GLN A 171 -18.24 -29.45 -13.95
C GLN A 171 -18.98 -30.40 -14.89
N ASP A 172 -19.91 -29.90 -15.71
CA ASP A 172 -20.60 -30.69 -16.73
C ASP A 172 -19.63 -31.28 -17.77
N LYS A 173 -18.64 -30.50 -18.22
CA LYS A 173 -17.63 -30.97 -19.18
C LYS A 173 -16.70 -32.03 -18.57
N VAL A 174 -16.29 -31.84 -17.33
CA VAL A 174 -15.48 -32.82 -16.59
C VAL A 174 -16.28 -34.09 -16.37
N ALA A 175 -17.55 -34.00 -15.97
CA ALA A 175 -18.43 -35.15 -15.80
C ALA A 175 -18.65 -35.91 -17.13
N GLN A 176 -18.88 -35.20 -18.23
CA GLN A 176 -18.97 -35.81 -19.56
C GLN A 176 -17.69 -36.56 -19.92
N LYS A 177 -16.52 -35.95 -19.71
CA LYS A 177 -15.23 -36.59 -20.01
C LYS A 177 -14.93 -37.77 -19.09
N ALA A 178 -15.26 -37.69 -17.82
CA ALA A 178 -15.14 -38.80 -16.88
C ALA A 178 -16.03 -39.99 -17.30
N ASN A 179 -17.27 -39.72 -17.72
CA ASN A 179 -18.19 -40.74 -18.21
C ASN A 179 -17.70 -41.37 -19.53
N GLU A 180 -17.20 -40.58 -20.48
CA GLU A 180 -16.58 -41.09 -21.70
C GLU A 180 -15.38 -42.00 -21.39
N LEU A 181 -14.49 -41.56 -20.48
CA LEU A 181 -13.31 -42.32 -20.08
C LEU A 181 -13.72 -43.64 -19.41
N ASN A 182 -14.67 -43.60 -18.47
CA ASN A 182 -15.21 -44.79 -17.82
C ASN A 182 -15.83 -45.75 -18.84
N ALA A 183 -16.62 -45.27 -19.79
CA ALA A 183 -17.18 -46.11 -20.85
C ALA A 183 -16.08 -46.80 -21.69
N THR A 184 -15.00 -46.09 -22.04
CA THR A 184 -13.88 -46.71 -22.76
C THR A 184 -13.11 -47.73 -21.92
N TYR A 185 -13.01 -47.53 -20.60
CA TYR A 185 -12.41 -48.52 -19.70
C TYR A 185 -13.29 -49.74 -19.54
N ASP A 186 -14.60 -49.56 -19.37
CA ASP A 186 -15.57 -50.65 -19.29
C ASP A 186 -15.57 -51.51 -20.56
N GLU A 187 -15.50 -50.87 -21.74
CA GLU A 187 -15.38 -51.59 -23.02
C GLU A 187 -14.07 -52.39 -23.10
N LYS A 188 -12.94 -51.79 -22.71
CA LYS A 188 -11.65 -52.50 -22.67
C LYS A 188 -11.68 -53.66 -21.68
N LEU A 189 -12.30 -53.48 -20.51
CA LEU A 189 -12.42 -54.51 -19.49
C LEU A 189 -13.24 -55.69 -20.01
N ARG A 190 -14.38 -55.42 -20.67
CA ARG A 190 -15.20 -56.45 -21.32
C ARG A 190 -14.43 -57.19 -22.41
N ASN A 191 -13.66 -56.49 -23.24
CA ASN A 191 -12.84 -57.12 -24.28
C ASN A 191 -11.74 -58.00 -23.67
N TYR A 192 -11.14 -57.59 -22.56
CA TYR A 192 -10.16 -58.43 -21.85
C TYR A 192 -10.82 -59.65 -21.20
N GLU A 193 -12.01 -59.49 -20.61
CA GLU A 193 -12.77 -60.60 -20.03
C GLU A 193 -13.19 -61.62 -21.08
N GLU A 194 -13.68 -61.18 -22.25
CA GLU A 194 -14.02 -62.05 -23.37
C GLU A 194 -12.78 -62.80 -23.89
N ARG A 195 -11.65 -62.10 -24.03
CA ARG A 195 -10.38 -62.71 -24.43
C ARG A 195 -9.88 -63.73 -23.40
N GLU A 196 -10.04 -63.43 -22.11
CA GLU A 196 -9.71 -64.38 -21.04
C GLU A 196 -10.59 -65.63 -21.14
N GLN A 197 -11.89 -65.47 -21.34
CA GLN A 197 -12.80 -66.60 -21.53
C GLN A 197 -12.44 -67.44 -22.75
N ASP A 198 -12.07 -66.82 -23.88
CA ASP A 198 -11.61 -67.56 -25.06
C ASP A 198 -10.31 -68.32 -24.83
N LEU A 199 -9.33 -67.71 -24.15
CA LEU A 199 -8.10 -68.39 -23.76
C LEU A 199 -8.39 -69.55 -22.80
N GLN A 200 -9.30 -69.38 -21.84
CA GLN A 200 -9.75 -70.45 -20.95
C GLN A 200 -10.43 -71.59 -21.72
N ARG A 201 -11.26 -71.28 -22.73
CA ARG A 201 -11.87 -72.28 -23.63
C ARG A 201 -10.81 -73.03 -24.43
N GLN A 202 -9.82 -72.33 -25.00
CA GLN A 202 -8.70 -72.95 -25.73
C GLN A 202 -7.82 -73.83 -24.82
N LEU A 203 -7.51 -73.37 -23.61
CA LEU A 203 -6.80 -74.17 -22.60
C LEU A 203 -7.60 -75.42 -22.22
N THR A 204 -8.92 -75.30 -22.06
CA THR A 204 -9.78 -76.45 -21.75
C THR A 204 -9.80 -77.44 -22.91
N LEU A 205 -9.93 -76.95 -24.16
CA LEU A 205 -9.91 -77.77 -25.36
C LEU A 205 -8.59 -78.52 -25.52
N THR A 206 -7.45 -77.83 -25.42
CA THR A 206 -6.11 -78.43 -25.52
C THR A 206 -5.84 -79.41 -24.38
N ARG A 207 -6.32 -79.11 -23.16
CA ARG A 207 -6.24 -80.05 -22.02
C ARG A 207 -7.05 -81.31 -22.27
N ASN A 208 -8.24 -81.20 -22.87
CA ASN A 208 -9.06 -82.35 -23.25
C ASN A 208 -8.38 -83.16 -24.36
N GLN A 209 -7.88 -82.52 -25.41
CA GLN A 209 -7.11 -83.19 -26.48
C GLN A 209 -5.88 -83.92 -25.92
N LEU A 210 -5.13 -83.30 -25.00
CA LEU A 210 -3.99 -83.95 -24.35
C LEU A 210 -4.44 -85.16 -23.52
N LYS A 211 -5.58 -85.06 -22.83
CA LYS A 211 -6.16 -86.18 -22.08
C LYS A 211 -6.57 -87.31 -23.02
N ASP A 212 -7.21 -87.02 -24.15
CA ASP A 212 -7.61 -88.00 -25.15
C ASP A 212 -6.39 -88.67 -25.80
N ILE A 213 -5.35 -87.91 -26.15
CA ILE A 213 -4.09 -88.46 -26.66
C ILE A 213 -3.43 -89.34 -25.60
N ARG A 214 -3.37 -88.92 -24.33
CA ARG A 214 -2.84 -89.75 -23.24
C ARG A 214 -3.62 -91.05 -23.09
N MET A 215 -4.94 -90.99 -23.03
CA MET A 215 -5.81 -92.17 -22.97
C MET A 215 -5.63 -93.08 -24.20
N SER A 216 -5.53 -92.51 -25.40
CA SER A 216 -5.26 -93.27 -26.62
C SER A 216 -3.89 -93.92 -26.58
N ASN A 217 -2.87 -93.25 -26.04
CA ASN A 217 -1.52 -93.77 -25.94
C ASN A 217 -1.44 -94.88 -24.88
N GLU A 218 -2.10 -94.71 -23.73
CA GLU A 218 -2.28 -95.77 -22.72
C GLU A 218 -3.00 -96.99 -23.33
N THR A 219 -4.05 -96.77 -24.13
CA THR A 219 -4.77 -97.84 -24.82
C THR A 219 -3.88 -98.54 -25.87
N ASN A 220 -3.11 -97.78 -26.65
CA ASN A 220 -2.18 -98.34 -27.64
C ASN A 220 -1.02 -99.10 -26.98
N GLN A 221 -0.49 -98.59 -25.87
CA GLN A 221 0.53 -99.26 -25.08
C GLN A 221 -0.01 -100.56 -24.48
N ALA A 222 -1.24 -100.57 -23.96
CA ALA A 222 -1.90 -101.79 -23.50
C ALA A 222 -2.08 -102.81 -24.63
N LYS A 223 -2.51 -102.39 -25.83
CA LYS A 223 -2.59 -103.26 -27.02
C LYS A 223 -1.23 -103.80 -27.45
N LEU A 224 -0.18 -103.00 -27.38
CA LEU A 224 1.18 -103.43 -27.73
C LEU A 224 1.68 -104.50 -26.74
N ILE A 225 1.48 -104.29 -25.44
CA ILE A 225 1.81 -105.29 -24.41
C ILE A 225 1.04 -106.59 -24.64
N ASP A 226 -0.26 -106.51 -24.93
CA ASP A 226 -1.10 -107.67 -25.25
C ASP A 226 -0.62 -108.40 -26.53
N HIS A 227 -0.20 -107.66 -27.56
CA HIS A 227 0.40 -108.25 -28.78
C HIS A 227 1.76 -108.89 -28.49
N THR A 228 2.65 -108.24 -27.75
CA THR A 228 3.93 -108.82 -27.31
C THR A 228 3.69 -110.09 -26.51
N GLN A 229 2.73 -110.09 -25.58
CA GLN A 229 2.40 -111.28 -24.81
C GLN A 229 1.84 -112.42 -25.68
N ARG A 230 1.04 -112.12 -26.71
CA ARG A 230 0.60 -113.12 -27.70
C ARG A 230 1.76 -113.65 -28.54
N GLN A 231 2.66 -112.78 -29.00
CA GLN A 231 3.85 -113.18 -29.75
C GLN A 231 4.77 -114.06 -28.89
N ASP A 232 4.98 -113.71 -27.61
CA ASP A 232 5.74 -114.54 -26.67
C ASP A 232 5.08 -115.90 -26.46
N GLN A 233 3.75 -115.96 -26.33
CA GLN A 233 3.01 -117.22 -26.28
C GLN A 233 3.14 -118.03 -27.57
N GLU A 234 3.10 -117.39 -28.74
CA GLU A 234 3.31 -118.05 -30.03
C GLU A 234 4.75 -118.55 -30.15
N VAL A 235 5.76 -117.78 -29.75
CA VAL A 235 7.16 -118.19 -29.72
C VAL A 235 7.36 -119.38 -28.77
N VAL A 236 6.76 -119.36 -27.58
CA VAL A 236 6.81 -120.51 -26.65
C VAL A 236 6.13 -121.74 -27.25
N ALA A 237 4.97 -121.58 -27.91
CA ALA A 237 4.31 -122.68 -28.60
C ALA A 237 5.15 -123.22 -29.76
N LYS A 238 5.78 -122.34 -30.55
CA LYS A 238 6.69 -122.70 -31.65
C LYS A 238 7.96 -123.36 -31.14
N LEU A 239 8.51 -122.92 -30.01
CA LEU A 239 9.64 -123.58 -29.36
C LEU A 239 9.25 -124.98 -28.88
N ALA A 240 8.07 -125.17 -28.30
CA ALA A 240 7.57 -126.50 -27.94
C ALA A 240 7.32 -127.39 -29.16
N GLU A 241 6.79 -126.84 -30.27
CA GLU A 241 6.70 -127.54 -31.56
C GLU A 241 8.08 -127.91 -32.09
N LEU A 242 9.06 -127.01 -32.02
CA LEU A 242 10.43 -127.25 -32.44
C LEU A 242 11.12 -128.28 -31.56
N ASP A 243 10.87 -128.33 -30.25
CA ASP A 243 11.40 -129.37 -29.37
C ASP A 243 10.81 -130.74 -29.73
N MET A 244 9.51 -130.81 -30.05
CA MET A 244 8.88 -132.04 -30.57
C MET A 244 9.49 -132.44 -31.92
N ILE A 245 9.65 -131.49 -32.84
CA ILE A 245 10.29 -131.72 -34.15
C ILE A 245 11.76 -132.08 -33.98
N ALA A 246 12.48 -131.51 -33.01
CA ALA A 246 13.87 -131.82 -32.72
C ALA A 246 13.99 -133.25 -32.18
N ALA A 247 13.06 -133.69 -31.33
CA ALA A 247 12.98 -135.08 -30.89
C ALA A 247 12.67 -136.03 -32.07
N GLU A 248 11.73 -135.67 -32.95
CA GLU A 248 11.46 -136.41 -34.19
C GLU A 248 12.65 -136.39 -35.15
N LEU A 249 13.37 -135.26 -35.22
CA LEU A 249 14.56 -135.06 -36.02
C LEU A 249 15.70 -135.88 -35.46
N GLU A 250 15.94 -135.98 -34.15
CA GLU A 250 16.95 -136.89 -33.59
C GLU A 250 16.64 -138.34 -33.97
N ALA A 251 15.38 -138.76 -33.87
CA ALA A 251 14.93 -140.08 -34.33
C ALA A 251 15.12 -140.27 -35.85
N ALA A 252 14.83 -139.24 -36.64
CA ALA A 252 15.02 -139.25 -38.09
C ALA A 252 16.50 -139.13 -38.48
N THR A 253 17.34 -138.43 -37.72
CA THR A 253 18.78 -138.21 -37.98
C THR A 253 19.56 -139.47 -37.65
N SER A 254 19.14 -140.24 -36.64
CA SER A 254 19.56 -141.64 -36.47
C SER A 254 19.26 -142.49 -37.72
N ARG A 255 18.07 -142.27 -38.32
CA ARG A 255 17.64 -142.94 -39.56
C ARG A 255 18.25 -142.35 -40.84
N VAL A 256 18.71 -141.11 -40.82
CA VAL A 256 19.31 -140.39 -41.94
C VAL A 256 20.83 -140.53 -41.92
N ALA A 257 21.52 -140.63 -40.78
CA ALA A 257 22.93 -141.02 -40.70
C ALA A 257 23.18 -142.41 -41.34
N THR A 258 22.18 -143.28 -41.29
CA THR A 258 22.18 -144.57 -42.02
C THR A 258 21.95 -144.43 -43.53
N VAL A 259 21.39 -143.31 -44.00
CA VAL A 259 21.12 -142.97 -45.41
C VAL A 259 22.14 -141.98 -46.00
N GLU A 260 22.76 -141.11 -45.22
CA GLU A 260 23.76 -140.10 -45.60
C GLU A 260 25.09 -140.74 -45.97
N ARG A 261 25.45 -141.85 -45.32
CA ARG A 261 26.53 -142.72 -45.79
C ARG A 261 26.31 -143.18 -47.26
N ARG A 262 25.06 -143.15 -47.76
CA ARG A 262 24.70 -143.48 -49.16
C ARG A 262 24.52 -142.25 -50.06
N ASN A 263 24.32 -141.06 -49.49
CA ASN A 263 24.07 -139.82 -50.23
C ASN A 263 25.30 -138.90 -50.34
N GLU A 264 26.30 -139.07 -49.48
CA GLU A 264 27.60 -138.38 -49.56
C GLU A 264 28.35 -138.70 -50.86
N ILE A 265 28.05 -139.85 -51.47
CA ILE A 265 28.53 -140.25 -52.80
C ILE A 265 27.87 -139.42 -53.93
N LEU A 266 26.67 -138.86 -53.71
CA LEU A 266 25.87 -138.19 -54.74
C LEU A 266 25.86 -136.66 -54.63
N ARG A 267 26.32 -136.09 -53.50
CA ARG A 267 26.40 -134.63 -53.29
C ARG A 267 27.72 -133.99 -53.70
N ALA A 268 28.78 -134.77 -53.90
CA ALA A 268 30.02 -134.28 -54.52
C ALA A 268 29.79 -133.78 -55.98
N GLU A 269 28.67 -134.15 -56.61
CA GLU A 269 28.41 -133.91 -58.03
C GLU A 269 27.61 -132.63 -58.31
N ILE A 270 26.93 -132.03 -57.32
CA ILE A 270 25.92 -130.99 -57.58
C ILE A 270 26.34 -129.57 -57.12
N GLU A 271 27.34 -129.45 -56.23
CA GLU A 271 27.74 -128.15 -55.68
C GLU A 271 28.81 -127.40 -56.50
N THR A 272 28.90 -127.70 -57.81
CA THR A 272 29.73 -126.94 -58.76
C THR A 272 28.94 -125.94 -59.61
N MET A 273 27.61 -125.83 -59.45
CA MET A 273 26.83 -124.93 -60.28
C MET A 273 25.81 -124.10 -59.48
N LYS A 274 26.23 -122.88 -59.14
CA LYS A 274 25.66 -121.62 -59.70
C LYS A 274 25.23 -120.58 -58.65
N SER A 275 25.94 -119.45 -58.70
CA SER A 275 25.67 -118.19 -57.99
C SER A 275 25.35 -117.04 -58.97
N GLY A 276 24.47 -116.11 -58.54
CA GLY A 276 24.63 -114.65 -58.71
C GLY A 276 23.77 -113.86 -59.73
N SER A 277 23.06 -112.81 -59.26
CA SER A 277 23.05 -111.41 -59.80
C SER A 277 21.97 -110.49 -59.16
N GLU A 278 22.32 -109.49 -58.32
CA GLU A 278 21.44 -108.37 -57.87
C GLU A 278 22.27 -107.11 -57.47
N THR A 279 22.75 -106.30 -58.43
CA THR A 279 23.52 -105.07 -58.13
C THR A 279 23.05 -103.81 -58.87
N SER A 280 22.10 -103.93 -59.81
CA SER A 280 21.75 -102.81 -60.69
C SER A 280 20.68 -101.87 -60.11
N ASP A 281 19.72 -102.37 -59.33
CA ASP A 281 18.56 -101.56 -58.90
C ASP A 281 18.87 -100.58 -57.74
N ARG A 282 19.96 -100.82 -57.00
CA ARG A 282 20.33 -100.00 -55.84
C ARG A 282 20.93 -98.65 -56.22
N VAL A 283 21.51 -98.54 -57.42
CA VAL A 283 22.17 -97.31 -57.88
C VAL A 283 21.13 -96.25 -58.27
N GLN A 284 20.03 -96.67 -58.90
CA GLN A 284 19.01 -95.75 -59.41
C GLN A 284 18.19 -95.07 -58.30
N GLY A 285 18.01 -95.72 -57.14
CA GLY A 285 17.30 -95.14 -56.00
C GLY A 285 18.08 -94.07 -55.24
N LEU A 286 19.41 -94.04 -55.34
CA LEU A 286 20.26 -93.07 -54.64
C LEU A 286 20.32 -91.72 -55.36
N GLU A 287 20.22 -91.71 -56.69
CA GLU A 287 20.26 -90.47 -57.48
C GLU A 287 18.99 -89.62 -57.28
N ALA A 288 17.82 -90.25 -57.14
CA ALA A 288 16.56 -89.53 -56.88
C ALA A 288 16.55 -88.82 -55.51
N GLN A 289 17.18 -89.41 -54.49
CA GLN A 289 17.23 -88.82 -53.14
C GLN A 289 18.10 -87.56 -53.06
N ILE A 290 19.13 -87.44 -53.90
CA ILE A 290 20.03 -86.29 -53.91
C ILE A 290 19.28 -85.04 -54.41
N TYR A 291 18.48 -85.20 -55.47
CA TYR A 291 17.70 -84.10 -56.04
C TYR A 291 16.69 -83.51 -55.05
N ASP A 292 15.97 -84.37 -54.31
CA ASP A 292 15.00 -83.92 -53.30
C ASP A 292 15.68 -83.19 -52.13
N LEU A 293 16.89 -83.60 -51.74
CA LEU A 293 17.68 -82.95 -50.69
C LEU A 293 18.18 -81.56 -51.10
N GLU A 294 18.58 -81.38 -52.37
CA GLU A 294 19.03 -80.09 -52.89
C GLU A 294 17.88 -79.06 -52.92
N ALA A 295 16.69 -79.49 -53.35
CA ALA A 295 15.50 -78.63 -53.37
C ALA A 295 15.07 -78.19 -51.95
N GLU A 296 15.14 -79.09 -50.96
CA GLU A 296 14.83 -78.77 -49.58
C GLU A 296 15.89 -77.83 -48.95
N MET A 297 17.16 -77.96 -49.34
CA MET A 297 18.22 -77.05 -48.89
C MET A 297 17.98 -75.61 -49.37
N GLU A 298 17.53 -75.43 -50.62
CA GLU A 298 17.23 -74.12 -51.18
C GLU A 298 15.93 -73.50 -50.61
N ARG A 299 15.00 -74.34 -50.15
CA ARG A 299 13.81 -73.90 -49.40
C ARG A 299 14.18 -73.43 -48.00
N LEU A 300 15.03 -74.20 -47.31
CA LEU A 300 15.52 -73.87 -45.96
C LEU A 300 16.38 -72.60 -45.95
N SER A 301 17.22 -72.37 -46.97
CA SER A 301 18.04 -71.16 -47.04
C SER A 301 17.18 -69.89 -47.17
N ARG A 302 16.15 -69.92 -48.03
CA ARG A 302 15.19 -68.82 -48.18
C ARG A 302 14.39 -68.54 -46.91
N ALA A 303 13.94 -69.60 -46.23
CA ALA A 303 13.24 -69.46 -44.95
C ALA A 303 14.15 -68.87 -43.86
N LEU A 304 15.43 -69.27 -43.82
CA LEU A 304 16.41 -68.75 -42.87
C LEU A 304 16.72 -67.27 -43.13
N GLU A 305 16.83 -66.87 -44.39
CA GLU A 305 17.05 -65.47 -44.77
C GLU A 305 15.83 -64.59 -44.46
N GLN A 306 14.62 -65.09 -44.70
CA GLN A 306 13.39 -64.40 -44.30
C GLN A 306 13.29 -64.25 -42.77
N GLN A 307 13.60 -65.30 -42.01
CA GLN A 307 13.61 -65.26 -40.55
C GLN A 307 14.66 -64.28 -40.01
N ARG A 308 15.83 -64.23 -40.65
CA ARG A 308 16.89 -63.28 -40.28
C ARG A 308 16.45 -61.83 -40.48
N ASN A 309 15.77 -61.53 -41.58
CA ASN A 309 15.25 -60.18 -41.85
C ASN A 309 14.17 -59.77 -40.84
N VAL A 310 13.22 -60.67 -40.53
CA VAL A 310 12.19 -60.41 -39.51
C VAL A 310 12.82 -60.20 -38.13
N SER A 311 13.84 -60.99 -37.78
CA SER A 311 14.58 -60.81 -36.51
C SER A 311 15.29 -59.46 -36.46
N ALA A 312 15.94 -59.04 -37.56
CA ALA A 312 16.64 -57.76 -37.63
C ALA A 312 15.67 -56.56 -37.54
N GLU A 313 14.49 -56.65 -38.17
CA GLU A 313 13.44 -55.63 -38.06
C GLU A 313 12.87 -55.55 -36.63
N ALA A 314 12.65 -56.70 -35.98
CA ALA A 314 12.19 -56.76 -34.59
C ALA A 314 13.23 -56.18 -33.61
N GLU A 315 14.52 -56.47 -33.80
CA GLU A 315 15.61 -55.87 -33.03
C GLU A 315 15.69 -54.36 -33.23
N ALA A 316 15.60 -53.89 -34.47
CA ALA A 316 15.60 -52.45 -34.77
C ALA A 316 14.40 -51.73 -34.13
N ALA A 317 13.21 -52.32 -34.18
CA ALA A 317 12.01 -51.77 -33.55
C ALA A 317 12.11 -51.76 -32.01
N SER A 318 12.70 -52.81 -31.42
CA SER A 318 12.95 -52.88 -29.98
C SER A 318 13.96 -51.82 -29.54
N ASN A 319 15.08 -51.68 -30.25
CA ASN A 319 16.10 -50.66 -29.95
C ASN A 319 15.54 -49.24 -30.03
N LYS A 320 14.67 -48.96 -31.02
CA LYS A 320 13.99 -47.66 -31.10
C LYS A 320 13.10 -47.38 -29.88
N LYS A 321 12.34 -48.37 -29.41
CA LYS A 321 11.53 -48.24 -28.18
C LYS A 321 12.40 -48.04 -26.94
N VAL A 322 13.53 -48.74 -26.84
CA VAL A 322 14.49 -48.57 -25.74
C VAL A 322 15.06 -47.15 -25.74
N GLU A 323 15.41 -46.58 -26.90
CA GLU A 323 15.85 -45.19 -26.99
C GLU A 323 14.76 -44.19 -26.60
N GLU A 324 13.52 -44.41 -27.05
CA GLU A 324 12.37 -43.55 -26.71
C GLU A 324 12.11 -43.54 -25.19
N PHE A 325 12.05 -44.72 -24.56
CA PHE A 325 11.90 -44.83 -23.10
C PHE A 325 13.09 -44.26 -22.34
N SER A 326 14.31 -44.40 -22.86
CA SER A 326 15.50 -43.81 -22.24
C SER A 326 15.44 -42.27 -22.24
N ARG A 327 14.95 -41.67 -23.33
CA ARG A 327 14.75 -40.20 -23.40
C ARG A 327 13.63 -39.73 -22.46
N GLU A 328 12.53 -40.47 -22.37
CA GLU A 328 11.44 -40.14 -21.45
C GLU A 328 11.88 -40.26 -19.99
N LEU A 329 12.63 -41.30 -19.64
CA LEU A 329 13.20 -41.49 -18.31
C LEU A 329 14.15 -40.33 -17.95
N GLN A 330 15.03 -39.92 -18.86
CA GLN A 330 15.90 -38.74 -18.66
C GLN A 330 15.10 -37.45 -18.44
N LYS A 331 14.03 -37.24 -19.21
CA LYS A 331 13.12 -36.10 -19.00
C LYS A 331 12.49 -36.15 -17.60
N LYS A 332 12.00 -37.30 -17.17
CA LYS A 332 11.39 -37.47 -15.83
C LYS A 332 12.38 -37.29 -14.70
N ILE A 333 13.63 -37.74 -14.86
CA ILE A 333 14.71 -37.48 -13.90
C ILE A 333 14.95 -35.96 -13.79
N SER A 334 15.04 -35.26 -14.93
CA SER A 334 15.23 -33.80 -14.91
C SER A 334 14.06 -33.04 -14.27
N GLU A 335 12.82 -33.49 -14.49
CA GLU A 335 11.61 -32.94 -13.85
C GLU A 335 11.66 -33.17 -12.33
N ALA A 336 12.03 -34.39 -11.90
CA ALA A 336 12.16 -34.73 -10.49
C ALA A 336 13.26 -33.91 -9.80
N ASP A 337 14.40 -33.68 -10.46
CA ASP A 337 15.49 -32.86 -9.93
C ASP A 337 15.10 -31.38 -9.85
N GLN A 338 14.34 -30.86 -10.83
CA GLN A 338 13.78 -29.51 -10.75
C GLN A 338 12.81 -29.36 -9.58
N VAL A 339 11.93 -30.34 -9.36
CA VAL A 339 10.99 -30.34 -8.22
C VAL A 339 11.74 -30.44 -6.90
N LYS A 340 12.75 -31.31 -6.79
CA LYS A 340 13.61 -31.38 -5.60
C LYS A 340 14.37 -30.07 -5.35
N HIS A 341 14.85 -29.41 -6.41
CA HIS A 341 15.52 -28.12 -6.27
C HIS A 341 14.55 -27.05 -5.77
N LYS A 342 13.33 -26.98 -6.32
CA LYS A 342 12.27 -26.10 -5.80
C LYS A 342 11.93 -26.40 -4.34
N LEU A 343 11.79 -27.67 -3.96
CA LEU A 343 11.52 -28.04 -2.57
C LEU A 343 12.64 -27.59 -1.62
N ARG A 344 13.90 -27.68 -2.04
CA ARG A 344 15.05 -27.16 -1.27
C ARG A 344 15.03 -25.63 -1.16
N GLN A 345 14.55 -24.92 -2.17
CA GLN A 345 14.40 -23.46 -2.10
C GLN A 345 13.37 -23.04 -1.02
N TYR A 346 12.41 -23.90 -0.68
CA TYR A 346 11.41 -23.63 0.36
C TYR A 346 11.72 -24.27 1.73
N HIS A 347 12.97 -24.69 1.97
CA HIS A 347 13.35 -25.33 3.24
C HIS A 347 13.26 -24.40 4.46
N ASP A 348 13.28 -23.09 4.23
CA ASP A 348 13.20 -22.01 5.21
C ASP A 348 11.75 -21.66 5.59
N TYR A 349 10.75 -22.20 4.89
CA TYR A 349 9.34 -21.91 5.15
C TYR A 349 8.91 -22.25 6.58
N ASP A 350 9.42 -23.35 7.15
CA ASP A 350 9.13 -23.73 8.54
C ASP A 350 9.79 -22.80 9.56
N GLU A 351 10.98 -22.27 9.26
CA GLU A 351 11.64 -21.27 10.11
C GLU A 351 10.92 -19.92 10.02
N ILE A 352 10.60 -19.46 8.82
CA ILE A 352 9.82 -18.23 8.60
C ILE A 352 8.47 -18.33 9.30
N LYS A 353 7.82 -19.50 9.25
CA LYS A 353 6.57 -19.75 9.96
C LYS A 353 6.75 -19.68 11.48
N ARG A 354 7.82 -20.26 12.03
CA ARG A 354 8.17 -20.14 13.45
C ARG A 354 8.42 -18.69 13.85
N GLU A 355 9.26 -17.96 13.10
CA GLU A 355 9.55 -16.55 13.36
C GLU A 355 8.29 -15.69 13.28
N LEU A 356 7.40 -15.94 12.32
CA LEU A 356 6.12 -15.26 12.18
C LEU A 356 5.18 -15.57 13.35
N GLU A 357 5.15 -16.81 13.83
CA GLU A 357 4.34 -17.22 14.96
C GLU A 357 4.89 -16.69 16.30
N ILE A 358 6.22 -16.61 16.44
CA ILE A 358 6.88 -15.92 17.57
C ILE A 358 6.59 -14.42 17.50
N MET A 359 6.65 -13.80 16.32
CA MET A 359 6.31 -12.38 16.15
C MET A 359 4.83 -12.14 16.48
N LYS A 360 3.94 -13.03 16.04
CA LYS A 360 2.52 -13.02 16.42
C LYS A 360 2.37 -13.17 17.94
N TYR A 361 3.09 -14.10 18.57
CA TYR A 361 3.06 -14.24 20.02
C TYR A 361 3.58 -12.98 20.73
N VAL A 362 4.70 -12.39 20.31
CA VAL A 362 5.27 -11.20 20.96
C VAL A 362 4.38 -9.97 20.76
N GLU A 363 3.76 -9.80 19.58
CA GLU A 363 2.88 -8.66 19.31
C GLU A 363 1.49 -8.78 19.96
N PHE A 364 1.04 -10.00 20.26
CA PHE A 364 -0.32 -10.27 20.76
C PHE A 364 -0.39 -10.86 22.18
N ALA A 365 0.67 -11.49 22.72
CA ALA A 365 0.70 -12.03 24.09
C ALA A 365 0.86 -10.94 25.16
N GLY A 366 1.41 -9.77 24.80
CA GLY A 366 1.38 -8.59 25.67
C GLY A 366 -0.01 -7.93 25.79
N LEU A 367 -1.06 -8.52 25.19
CA LEU A 367 -2.42 -7.97 25.11
C LEU A 367 -3.50 -8.80 25.81
N GLU A 368 -3.17 -9.97 26.39
CA GLU A 368 -4.16 -10.86 27.05
C GLU A 368 -4.17 -10.78 28.59
N GLU A 369 -3.23 -10.07 29.24
CA GLU A 369 -3.08 -10.16 30.71
C GLU A 369 -4.15 -9.45 31.57
N ASP A 370 -5.13 -8.74 30.97
CA ASP A 370 -6.08 -7.92 31.75
C ASP A 370 -7.55 -7.95 31.24
N VAL A 371 -8.10 -9.12 30.91
CA VAL A 371 -9.55 -9.21 30.69
C VAL A 371 -10.15 -10.34 31.52
N ASP A 372 -10.58 -9.98 32.72
CA ASP A 372 -11.51 -10.76 33.54
C ASP A 372 -12.78 -11.10 32.73
N GLY A 373 -13.14 -12.39 32.69
CA GLY A 373 -14.49 -12.85 32.34
C GLY A 373 -14.50 -14.03 31.36
N GLU A 374 -14.68 -15.23 31.93
CA GLU A 374 -15.15 -16.48 31.32
C GLU A 374 -15.27 -16.51 29.79
N SER A 375 -14.40 -17.27 29.11
CA SER A 375 -14.75 -18.37 28.19
C SER A 375 -13.60 -18.72 27.25
N THR A 376 -13.28 -20.02 27.21
CA THR A 376 -12.46 -20.76 26.25
C THR A 376 -10.93 -20.72 26.43
N ASP A 377 -10.48 -21.83 27.00
CA ASP A 377 -9.16 -22.38 27.29
C ASP A 377 -8.28 -22.55 26.04
N ASP A 378 -7.88 -21.46 25.38
CA ASP A 378 -6.87 -21.48 24.31
C ASP A 378 -5.90 -20.32 24.54
N ASP A 379 -5.18 -20.44 25.66
CA ASP A 379 -4.00 -19.65 26.00
C ASP A 379 -3.01 -19.73 24.84
N LEU A 380 -2.63 -18.58 24.28
CA LEU A 380 -1.53 -18.50 23.32
C LEU A 380 -0.29 -19.13 24.00
N HIS A 381 0.07 -20.36 23.62
CA HIS A 381 1.22 -21.06 24.15
C HIS A 381 2.43 -20.86 23.22
N LEU A 382 3.64 -20.81 23.79
CA LEU A 382 4.88 -20.86 23.00
C LEU A 382 4.86 -22.09 22.07
N PRO A 383 5.19 -21.95 20.77
CA PRO A 383 5.15 -23.07 19.84
C PRO A 383 6.02 -24.24 20.30
N ASN A 384 5.47 -25.45 20.23
CA ASN A 384 6.23 -26.66 20.49
C ASN A 384 7.42 -26.76 19.51
N PRO A 385 8.60 -27.23 19.94
CA PRO A 385 9.81 -27.30 19.09
C PRO A 385 9.70 -28.28 17.91
N ASN A 386 8.55 -28.95 17.74
CA ASN A 386 8.29 -29.89 16.66
C ASN A 386 7.28 -29.30 15.66
N ALA A 387 7.75 -28.99 14.45
CA ALA A 387 6.99 -28.30 13.38
C ALA A 387 5.72 -29.06 12.94
N GLU A 388 5.71 -30.39 13.06
CA GLU A 388 4.57 -31.22 12.70
C GLU A 388 3.36 -31.02 13.65
N LYS A 389 3.62 -30.79 14.95
CA LYS A 389 2.56 -30.51 15.92
C LYS A 389 2.06 -29.07 15.82
N ALA A 390 2.93 -28.10 15.56
CA ALA A 390 2.53 -26.71 15.33
C ALA A 390 1.58 -26.55 14.13
N ASN A 391 1.75 -27.37 13.07
CA ASN A 391 0.84 -27.38 11.92
C ASN A 391 -0.58 -27.93 12.24
N SER A 392 -0.76 -28.67 13.34
CA SER A 392 -2.05 -29.25 13.73
C SER A 392 -2.94 -28.31 14.54
N GLN A 393 -2.39 -27.25 15.14
CA GLN A 393 -3.14 -26.27 15.90
C GLN A 393 -3.32 -25.00 15.07
N HIS A 394 -4.54 -24.78 14.58
CA HIS A 394 -4.88 -23.57 13.84
C HIS A 394 -5.18 -22.45 14.85
N GLY A 395 -4.17 -21.67 15.22
CA GLY A 395 -4.39 -20.51 16.09
C GLY A 395 -5.36 -19.49 15.48
N LYS A 396 -5.95 -18.63 16.34
CA LYS A 396 -6.89 -17.56 15.94
C LYS A 396 -6.39 -16.80 14.70
N SER A 397 -7.29 -16.54 13.73
CA SER A 397 -6.92 -15.87 12.48
C SER A 397 -6.38 -14.46 12.74
N LEU A 398 -5.46 -13.99 11.88
CA LEU A 398 -4.84 -12.66 12.02
C LEU A 398 -5.89 -11.54 12.07
N GLU A 399 -7.00 -11.71 11.35
CA GLU A 399 -8.11 -10.76 11.33
C GLU A 399 -8.79 -10.64 12.69
N VAL A 400 -8.97 -11.76 13.41
CA VAL A 400 -9.57 -11.78 14.75
C VAL A 400 -8.67 -11.09 15.75
N LEU A 401 -7.35 -11.34 15.70
CA LEU A 401 -6.37 -10.71 16.60
C LEU A 401 -6.17 -9.22 16.31
N LEU A 402 -6.24 -8.82 15.04
CA LEU A 402 -6.23 -7.40 14.67
C LEU A 402 -7.51 -6.70 15.13
N ALA A 403 -8.67 -7.35 15.01
CA ALA A 403 -9.94 -6.78 15.48
C ALA A 403 -9.96 -6.58 17.00
N THR A 404 -9.45 -7.53 17.79
CA THR A 404 -9.34 -7.38 19.25
C THR A 404 -8.37 -6.27 19.64
N LYS A 405 -7.20 -6.17 19.00
CA LYS A 405 -6.26 -5.06 19.19
C LYS A 405 -6.87 -3.71 18.84
N ASN A 406 -7.59 -3.62 17.72
CA ASN A 406 -8.23 -2.37 17.30
C ASN A 406 -9.33 -1.95 18.28
N LYS A 407 -10.12 -2.91 18.78
CA LYS A 407 -11.12 -2.67 19.82
C LYS A 407 -10.49 -2.15 21.12
N ARG A 408 -9.40 -2.75 21.59
CA ARG A 408 -8.70 -2.32 22.82
C ARG A 408 -8.03 -0.95 22.65
N ILE A 409 -7.42 -0.66 21.49
CA ILE A 409 -6.90 0.67 21.18
C ILE A 409 -8.03 1.71 21.21
N LEU A 410 -9.20 1.40 20.67
CA LEU A 410 -10.36 2.30 20.74
C LEU A 410 -10.84 2.51 22.19
N GLU A 411 -10.83 1.47 23.02
CA GLU A 411 -11.15 1.56 24.45
C GLU A 411 -10.12 2.42 25.22
N GLU A 412 -8.83 2.23 24.98
CA GLU A 412 -7.76 3.05 25.58
C GLU A 412 -7.82 4.51 25.12
N LEU A 413 -8.08 4.75 23.83
CA LEU A 413 -8.26 6.10 23.29
C LEU A 413 -9.48 6.78 23.93
N THR A 414 -10.54 6.02 24.19
CA THR A 414 -11.72 6.52 24.90
C THR A 414 -11.38 6.85 26.36
N LYS A 415 -10.63 5.99 27.07
CA LYS A 415 -10.14 6.28 28.42
C LYS A 415 -9.25 7.52 28.46
N PHE A 416 -8.30 7.66 27.53
CA PHE A 416 -7.43 8.84 27.46
C PHE A 416 -8.20 10.12 27.14
N ARG A 417 -9.24 10.05 26.30
CA ARG A 417 -10.11 11.21 26.06
C ARG A 417 -10.86 11.65 27.32
N ILE A 418 -11.37 10.69 28.10
CA ILE A 418 -12.05 10.99 29.37
C ILE A 418 -11.06 11.62 30.35
N LEU A 419 -9.89 11.00 30.55
CA LEU A 419 -8.86 11.53 31.45
C LEU A 419 -8.35 12.91 31.02
N HIS A 420 -8.23 13.15 29.70
CA HIS A 420 -7.85 14.45 29.18
C HIS A 420 -8.91 15.51 29.49
N GLY A 421 -10.20 15.20 29.27
CA GLY A 421 -11.29 16.11 29.62
C GLY A 421 -11.40 16.37 31.13
N GLU A 422 -11.19 15.36 31.97
CA GLU A 422 -11.14 15.55 33.43
C GLU A 422 -9.96 16.43 33.86
N LEU A 423 -8.79 16.27 33.23
CA LEU A 423 -7.62 17.08 33.51
C LEU A 423 -7.80 18.53 33.03
N GLU A 424 -8.42 18.73 31.87
CA GLU A 424 -8.74 20.05 31.33
C GLU A 424 -9.75 20.78 32.22
N ALA A 425 -10.81 20.09 32.67
CA ALA A 425 -11.75 20.65 33.64
C ALA A 425 -11.10 21.00 34.99
N SER A 426 -10.16 20.18 35.46
CA SER A 426 -9.38 20.46 36.68
C SER A 426 -8.45 21.67 36.51
N LEU A 427 -7.87 21.84 35.32
CA LEU A 427 -7.04 22.99 34.97
C LEU A 427 -7.87 24.29 34.94
N GLU A 428 -9.02 24.27 34.27
CA GLU A 428 -9.95 25.42 34.23
C GLU A 428 -10.43 25.80 35.64
N ALA A 429 -10.79 24.80 36.47
CA ALA A 429 -11.18 25.05 37.85
C ALA A 429 -10.04 25.70 38.67
N SER A 430 -8.81 25.23 38.49
CA SER A 430 -7.63 25.80 39.16
C SER A 430 -7.31 27.22 38.68
N GLN A 431 -7.48 27.49 37.38
CA GLN A 431 -7.33 28.83 36.80
C GLN A 431 -8.40 29.80 37.33
N ALA A 432 -9.66 29.38 37.43
CA ALA A 432 -10.73 30.19 38.00
C ALA A 432 -10.50 30.51 39.49
N GLN A 433 -9.96 29.55 40.25
CA GLN A 433 -9.55 29.77 41.64
C GLN A 433 -8.39 30.78 41.73
N LEU A 434 -7.40 30.68 40.84
CA LEU A 434 -6.30 31.63 40.76
C LEU A 434 -6.81 33.04 40.46
N GLU A 435 -7.69 33.20 39.47
CA GLU A 435 -8.26 34.49 39.09
C GLU A 435 -9.09 35.11 40.23
N THR A 436 -9.87 34.29 40.93
CA THR A 436 -10.61 34.72 42.12
C THR A 436 -9.66 35.21 43.21
N ALA A 437 -8.62 34.43 43.53
CA ALA A 437 -7.63 34.78 44.53
C ALA A 437 -6.83 36.04 44.15
N THR A 438 -6.49 36.23 42.88
CA THR A 438 -5.83 37.45 42.40
C THR A 438 -6.74 38.67 42.52
N SER A 439 -8.04 38.52 42.20
CA SER A 439 -9.00 39.62 42.36
C SER A 439 -9.20 40.00 43.83
N GLU A 440 -9.17 39.03 44.74
CA GLU A 440 -9.26 39.28 46.17
C GLU A 440 -7.98 39.94 46.71
N LEU A 441 -6.81 39.50 46.23
CA LEU A 441 -5.54 40.14 46.54
C LEU A 441 -5.49 41.60 46.05
N GLU A 442 -6.00 41.90 44.86
CA GLU A 442 -6.09 43.28 44.37
C GLU A 442 -7.04 44.13 45.22
N LYS A 443 -8.19 43.59 45.60
CA LYS A 443 -9.12 44.27 46.54
C LYS A 443 -8.46 44.54 47.89
N GLN A 444 -7.72 43.57 48.44
CA GLN A 444 -6.99 43.73 49.70
C GLN A 444 -5.86 44.76 49.57
N LYS A 445 -5.10 44.73 48.46
CA LYS A 445 -4.07 45.75 48.17
C LYS A 445 -4.67 47.14 48.08
N HIS A 446 -5.79 47.30 47.36
CA HIS A 446 -6.46 48.59 47.24
C HIS A 446 -7.01 49.08 48.58
N LEU A 447 -7.56 48.16 49.40
CA LEU A 447 -8.00 48.50 50.76
C LEU A 447 -6.83 48.90 51.66
N ASN A 448 -5.70 48.19 51.59
CA ASN A 448 -4.49 48.54 52.32
C ASN A 448 -3.94 49.89 51.87
N GLU A 449 -3.88 50.16 50.57
CA GLU A 449 -3.46 51.47 50.04
C GLU A 449 -4.40 52.59 50.53
N LYS A 450 -5.71 52.32 50.59
CA LYS A 450 -6.67 53.26 51.17
C LYS A 450 -6.45 53.47 52.66
N LEU A 451 -6.21 52.41 53.44
CA LEU A 451 -5.90 52.49 54.86
C LEU A 451 -4.56 53.21 55.12
N GLU A 452 -3.55 52.98 54.29
CA GLU A 452 -2.27 53.68 54.34
C GLU A 452 -2.44 55.16 54.03
N ASN A 453 -3.22 55.52 53.01
CA ASN A 453 -3.55 56.91 52.69
C ASN A 453 -4.38 57.58 53.79
N ASP A 454 -5.34 56.87 54.39
CA ASP A 454 -6.14 57.36 55.50
C ASP A 454 -5.27 57.55 56.77
N LEU A 455 -4.36 56.62 57.08
CA LEU A 455 -3.38 56.75 58.15
C LEU A 455 -2.38 57.88 57.91
N LEU A 456 -1.93 58.08 56.67
CA LEU A 456 -1.12 59.24 56.29
C LEU A 456 -1.89 60.54 56.51
N SER A 457 -3.18 60.59 56.15
CA SER A 457 -4.02 61.76 56.38
C SER A 457 -4.27 62.04 57.87
N MET A 458 -4.43 60.97 58.68
CA MET A 458 -4.53 61.07 60.14
C MET A 458 -3.21 61.52 60.77
N GLY A 459 -2.07 60.99 60.33
CA GLY A 459 -0.74 61.40 60.80
C GLY A 459 -0.37 62.83 60.43
N VAL A 460 -0.93 63.38 59.35
CA VAL A 460 -0.81 64.80 58.98
C VAL A 460 -1.74 65.68 59.83
N ASN A 461 -2.90 65.16 60.26
CA ASN A 461 -3.81 65.85 61.18
C ASN A 461 -3.32 65.81 62.63
N ASP A 462 -2.69 64.72 63.08
CA ASP A 462 -2.05 64.61 64.41
C ASP A 462 -0.81 65.51 64.52
N LYS A 463 -0.09 65.78 63.42
CA LYS A 463 1.03 66.73 63.42
C LYS A 463 0.62 68.21 63.56
N ARG A 464 -0.68 68.52 63.53
CA ARG A 464 -1.19 69.90 63.73
C ARG A 464 -1.82 70.13 65.09
N ILE A 465 -1.97 69.09 65.92
CA ILE A 465 -2.50 69.20 67.28
C ILE A 465 -1.56 68.44 68.21
N ASN A 466 -0.86 69.20 69.05
CA ASN A 466 0.08 68.78 70.10
C ASN A 466 1.55 68.74 69.70
N GLY A 467 2.24 69.80 70.12
CA GLY A 467 3.66 69.74 70.41
C GLY A 467 3.93 69.04 71.75
N ASP A 468 5.23 68.85 71.97
CA ASP A 468 5.91 68.42 73.19
C ASP A 468 5.91 66.91 73.49
N GLY A 469 7.07 66.40 73.93
CA GLY A 469 7.19 65.06 74.50
C GLY A 469 8.15 64.08 73.81
N THR A 470 9.42 64.19 74.19
CA THR A 470 10.46 63.16 74.33
C THR A 470 10.08 61.66 74.38
N HIS A 471 10.97 60.85 73.78
CA HIS A 471 11.33 59.44 74.07
C HIS A 471 10.34 58.30 73.75
N THR A 472 10.63 57.56 72.66
CA THR A 472 11.01 56.11 72.58
C THR A 472 10.77 55.60 71.14
N PRO A 473 11.65 54.74 70.60
CA PRO A 473 11.15 53.75 69.65
C PRO A 473 11.58 52.34 70.05
N ALA A 474 10.58 51.48 70.20
CA ALA A 474 10.72 50.04 70.27
C ALA A 474 10.85 49.46 68.86
N GLU A 475 11.84 48.58 68.73
CA GLU A 475 11.94 47.41 67.84
C GLU A 475 11.40 47.51 66.41
N ASP A 476 12.33 47.70 65.47
CA ASP A 476 12.16 47.39 64.05
C ASP A 476 12.97 46.12 63.71
N VAL A 477 12.26 44.98 63.73
CA VAL A 477 12.73 43.68 63.26
C VAL A 477 12.38 43.59 61.79
N LEU A 478 13.17 44.21 60.91
CA LEU A 478 13.20 43.86 59.47
C LEU A 478 14.41 44.45 58.73
N ALA A 479 15.62 44.09 59.16
CA ALA A 479 16.83 44.37 58.39
C ALA A 479 17.55 43.05 58.07
N GLY A 480 17.26 42.50 56.90
CA GLY A 480 18.01 41.37 56.40
C GLY A 480 17.39 40.82 55.14
N LEU A 481 17.87 41.30 53.99
CA LEU A 481 18.31 40.49 52.85
C LEU A 481 18.51 41.42 51.67
N ASP A 482 19.75 41.88 51.47
CA ASP A 482 20.22 42.12 50.11
C ASP A 482 21.76 42.14 49.98
N PHE A 483 22.21 41.34 49.01
CA PHE A 483 23.50 41.32 48.30
C PHE A 483 24.83 41.12 49.05
N VAL A 484 25.48 39.96 48.84
CA VAL A 484 26.89 39.89 48.39
C VAL A 484 27.11 38.69 47.44
N LYS A 485 27.90 38.97 46.41
CA LYS A 485 28.25 38.25 45.18
C LYS A 485 29.54 37.43 45.36
N LYS A 486 29.60 36.23 44.76
CA LYS A 486 30.74 35.62 44.02
C LYS A 486 31.99 35.11 44.80
N ALA A 487 32.26 33.79 44.73
CA ALA A 487 33.34 33.15 43.93
C ALA A 487 33.59 31.66 44.29
N THR A 488 33.83 30.87 43.25
CA THR A 488 34.28 29.46 43.06
C THR A 488 35.65 29.10 43.73
N PRO A 489 36.23 27.85 43.65
CA PRO A 489 35.84 26.63 42.89
C PRO A 489 35.98 25.25 43.62
N SER A 490 35.33 24.23 43.02
CA SER A 490 35.77 22.85 42.76
C SER A 490 36.22 21.90 43.89
N GLY A 491 35.57 20.72 43.93
CA GLY A 491 36.30 19.45 43.94
C GLY A 491 35.97 18.44 45.04
N ASN A 492 35.29 17.37 44.62
CA ASN A 492 35.45 15.98 45.03
C ASN A 492 35.01 15.45 46.42
N SER A 493 34.27 14.34 46.27
CA SER A 493 34.40 13.05 46.98
C SER A 493 33.75 12.85 48.35
N SER A 494 32.67 12.09 48.29
CA SER A 494 32.42 10.83 49.01
C SER A 494 32.28 10.78 50.54
N SER A 495 31.19 10.11 50.91
CA SER A 495 31.03 9.13 51.98
C SER A 495 30.57 9.59 53.37
N ALA A 496 29.38 9.06 53.67
CA ALA A 496 29.03 8.30 54.87
C ALA A 496 28.29 9.04 56.01
N ARG A 497 26.99 8.69 56.06
CA ARG A 497 26.37 7.92 57.17
C ARG A 497 25.96 8.72 58.41
N SER A 498 24.66 9.01 58.52
CA SER A 498 23.74 8.38 59.51
C SER A 498 22.34 9.00 59.46
N THR A 499 21.34 8.11 59.45
CA THR A 499 19.88 8.29 59.62
C THR A 499 19.53 8.81 61.05
N PRO A 500 18.28 9.24 61.43
CA PRO A 500 16.97 8.95 60.81
C PRO A 500 15.80 10.02 60.92
N ILE A 501 14.88 10.06 59.91
CA ILE A 501 13.39 10.32 59.98
C ILE A 501 12.88 11.81 60.09
N PRO A 502 11.73 12.25 59.49
CA PRO A 502 11.27 12.20 58.08
C PRO A 502 10.46 13.48 57.66
N PHE A 503 10.89 14.31 56.70
CA PHE A 503 9.91 15.17 55.99
C PHE A 503 10.24 15.19 54.50
N THR A 504 9.25 14.75 53.73
CA THR A 504 9.32 14.44 52.31
C THR A 504 9.39 15.71 51.47
N SER A 505 10.53 15.94 50.84
CA SER A 505 10.72 16.94 49.81
C SER A 505 10.19 16.43 48.47
N ALA A 506 9.03 16.92 48.03
CA ALA A 506 8.45 16.64 46.71
C ALA A 506 8.90 17.69 45.66
N ALA A 507 10.22 17.91 45.51
CA ALA A 507 10.70 19.00 44.65
C ALA A 507 11.96 18.69 43.81
N ASP A 508 12.26 17.42 43.51
CA ASP A 508 13.41 17.05 42.65
C ASP A 508 13.05 16.10 41.48
N THR A 509 11.86 16.24 40.89
CA THR A 509 11.59 15.66 39.55
C THR A 509 12.03 16.64 38.48
N SER A 510 13.34 16.82 38.30
CA SER A 510 13.87 17.62 37.21
C SER A 510 13.55 16.93 35.87
N ILE A 511 12.76 17.61 35.04
CA ILE A 511 12.29 17.16 33.73
C ILE A 511 13.44 17.02 32.70
N LEU A 512 14.58 17.65 32.99
CA LEU A 512 15.76 17.74 32.14
C LEU A 512 16.42 16.37 31.86
N PRO A 513 16.74 15.52 32.85
CA PRO A 513 17.27 14.17 32.61
C PRO A 513 16.39 13.32 31.70
N ILE A 514 15.06 13.42 31.86
CA ILE A 514 14.09 12.70 31.04
C ILE A 514 14.14 13.22 29.60
N VAL A 515 14.09 14.54 29.41
CA VAL A 515 14.18 15.17 28.08
C VAL A 515 15.52 14.87 27.40
N THR A 516 16.64 14.85 28.14
CA THR A 516 17.94 14.46 27.59
C THR A 516 17.97 12.99 27.17
N SER A 517 17.39 12.08 27.97
CA SER A 517 17.32 10.67 27.61
C SER A 517 16.41 10.41 26.40
N GLN A 518 15.31 11.15 26.29
CA GLN A 518 14.40 11.10 25.15
C GLN A 518 15.10 11.63 23.90
N ARG A 519 15.77 12.79 23.98
CA ARG A 519 16.57 13.35 22.88
C ARG A 519 17.64 12.39 22.41
N ASP A 520 18.36 11.75 23.34
CA ASP A 520 19.44 10.83 22.99
C ASP A 520 18.89 9.54 22.36
N ARG A 521 17.72 9.04 22.81
CA ARG A 521 16.98 7.96 22.13
C ARG A 521 16.51 8.35 20.74
N PHE A 522 15.98 9.55 20.55
CA PHE A 522 15.58 10.04 19.23
C PHE A 522 16.79 10.16 18.31
N ARG A 523 17.93 10.65 18.82
CA ARG A 523 19.18 10.76 18.06
C ARG A 523 19.70 9.38 17.64
N GLN A 524 19.64 8.39 18.54
CA GLN A 524 20.00 7.02 18.25
C GLN A 524 19.08 6.41 17.18
N ARG A 525 17.76 6.54 17.34
CA ARG A 525 16.79 6.04 16.36
C ARG A 525 16.95 6.72 15.00
N ASN A 526 17.28 8.02 14.98
CA ASN A 526 17.53 8.74 13.73
C ASN A 526 18.82 8.25 13.06
N ALA A 527 19.87 7.94 13.83
CA ALA A 527 21.11 7.35 13.30
C ALA A 527 20.88 5.93 12.74
N GLU A 528 20.09 5.11 13.44
CA GLU A 528 19.68 3.77 12.96
C GLU A 528 18.84 3.86 11.68
N LEU A 529 17.89 4.79 11.61
CA LEU A 529 17.10 5.06 10.39
C LEU A 529 17.96 5.57 9.24
N GLU A 530 18.94 6.43 9.50
CA GLU A 530 19.91 6.87 8.48
C GLU A 530 20.80 5.72 7.99
N GLU A 531 21.18 4.80 8.88
CA GLU A 531 21.96 3.60 8.50
C GLU A 531 21.13 2.64 7.66
N GLU A 532 19.87 2.38 8.05
CA GLU A 532 18.95 1.55 7.28
C GLU A 532 18.66 2.18 5.91
N LEU A 533 18.46 3.49 5.84
CA LEU A 533 18.33 4.22 4.59
C LEU A 533 19.55 4.02 3.69
N ARG A 534 20.77 4.11 4.24
CA ARG A 534 22.01 3.86 3.49
C ARG A 534 22.09 2.41 2.99
N LYS A 535 21.70 1.42 3.81
CA LYS A 535 21.63 0.01 3.41
C LYS A 535 20.65 -0.21 2.27
N GLN A 536 19.44 0.35 2.36
CA GLN A 536 18.44 0.27 1.29
C GLN A 536 18.94 0.92 -0.01
N TYR A 537 19.61 2.07 0.06
CA TYR A 537 20.23 2.67 -1.13
C TYR A 537 21.31 1.79 -1.74
N GLN A 538 22.11 1.10 -0.92
CA GLN A 538 23.15 0.19 -1.39
C GLN A 538 22.54 -1.05 -2.06
N ILE A 539 21.51 -1.65 -1.47
CA ILE A 539 20.76 -2.78 -2.06
C ILE A 539 20.11 -2.36 -3.39
N ILE A 540 19.47 -1.19 -3.45
CA ILE A 540 18.89 -0.67 -4.70
C ILE A 540 19.98 -0.47 -5.76
N SER A 541 21.16 0.02 -5.36
CA SER A 541 22.29 0.17 -6.28
C SER A 541 22.76 -1.18 -6.82
N GLU A 542 22.90 -2.18 -5.95
CA GLU A 542 23.32 -3.54 -6.30
C GLU A 542 22.32 -4.22 -7.23
N LEU A 543 21.02 -4.21 -6.88
CA LEU A 543 19.95 -4.72 -7.73
C LEU A 543 19.89 -4.01 -9.08
N ARG A 544 20.14 -2.70 -9.14
CA ARG A 544 20.23 -1.98 -10.42
C ARG A 544 21.42 -2.43 -11.26
N THR A 545 22.56 -2.73 -10.65
CA THR A 545 23.72 -3.28 -11.39
C THR A 545 23.46 -4.70 -11.85
N GLU A 546 22.82 -5.53 -11.03
CA GLU A 546 22.43 -6.90 -11.38
C GLU A 546 21.43 -6.92 -12.54
N ILE A 547 20.37 -6.09 -12.48
CA ILE A 547 19.40 -5.94 -13.58
C ILE A 547 20.10 -5.54 -14.88
N LYS A 548 21.07 -4.61 -14.83
CA LYS A 548 21.85 -4.23 -16.01
C LYS A 548 22.69 -5.39 -16.54
N SER A 549 23.32 -6.17 -15.64
CA SER A 549 24.09 -7.36 -16.03
C SER A 549 23.20 -8.41 -16.67
N LEU A 550 22.08 -8.75 -16.04
CA LEU A 550 21.11 -9.72 -16.55
C LEU A 550 20.51 -9.27 -17.90
N GLN A 551 20.23 -7.97 -18.07
CA GLN A 551 19.78 -7.44 -19.35
C GLN A 551 20.84 -7.60 -20.45
N ALA A 552 22.11 -7.35 -20.13
CA ALA A 552 23.22 -7.54 -21.08
C ALA A 552 23.44 -9.02 -21.43
N ASP A 553 23.34 -9.91 -20.45
CA ASP A 553 23.52 -11.34 -20.66
C ASP A 553 22.32 -11.96 -21.40
N ASN A 554 21.09 -11.51 -21.12
CA ASN A 554 19.90 -11.90 -21.90
C ASN A 554 20.01 -11.45 -23.36
N LEU A 555 20.57 -10.26 -23.62
CA LEU A 555 20.81 -9.77 -24.98
C LEU A 555 21.86 -10.64 -25.70
N LYS A 556 22.97 -10.98 -25.05
CA LYS A 556 23.99 -11.92 -25.60
C LYS A 556 23.43 -13.32 -25.83
N LEU A 557 22.54 -13.78 -24.95
CA LEU A 557 21.90 -15.08 -25.12
C LEU A 557 20.95 -15.06 -26.33
N TYR A 558 20.21 -13.97 -26.52
CA TYR A 558 19.40 -13.74 -27.71
C TYR A 558 20.26 -13.68 -28.98
N GLU A 559 21.40 -12.99 -28.96
CA GLU A 559 22.40 -13.00 -30.04
C GLU A 559 22.84 -14.41 -30.39
N LYS A 560 23.18 -15.23 -29.39
CA LYS A 560 23.63 -16.61 -29.57
C LYS A 560 22.53 -17.51 -30.13
N VAL A 561 21.30 -17.38 -29.63
CA VAL A 561 20.13 -18.10 -30.15
C VAL A 561 19.88 -17.72 -31.61
N ARG A 562 19.96 -16.43 -31.94
CA ARG A 562 19.79 -15.96 -33.32
C ARG A 562 20.90 -16.43 -34.25
N TYR A 563 22.16 -16.44 -33.78
CA TYR A 563 23.29 -16.98 -34.53
C TYR A 563 23.17 -18.48 -34.78
N MET A 564 22.66 -19.24 -33.80
CA MET A 564 22.35 -20.67 -33.99
C MET A 564 21.16 -20.89 -34.93
N GLN A 565 20.16 -20.02 -34.87
CA GLN A 565 19.00 -20.08 -35.74
C GLN A 565 19.37 -19.74 -37.20
N SER A 566 20.24 -18.75 -37.43
CA SER A 566 20.75 -18.44 -38.77
C SER A 566 21.58 -19.57 -39.35
N TYR A 567 22.39 -20.27 -38.55
CA TYR A 567 23.10 -21.48 -38.99
C TYR A 567 22.16 -22.63 -39.34
N ARG A 568 21.03 -22.77 -38.61
CA ARG A 568 19.99 -23.76 -38.91
C ARG A 568 19.21 -23.41 -40.19
N GLU A 569 18.99 -22.13 -40.46
CA GLU A 569 18.37 -21.63 -41.69
C GLU A 569 19.30 -21.80 -42.90
N GLU A 570 20.60 -21.56 -42.73
CA GLU A 570 21.60 -21.69 -43.80
C GLU A 570 21.89 -23.15 -44.17
N ALA A 571 21.80 -24.08 -43.20
CA ALA A 571 21.83 -25.52 -43.44
C ALA A 571 20.53 -26.10 -44.07
N GLY A 572 19.47 -25.28 -44.24
CA GLY A 572 18.12 -25.69 -44.65
C GLY A 572 17.76 -25.51 -46.13
N SER A 573 18.74 -25.28 -47.03
CA SER A 573 18.49 -24.93 -48.44
C SER A 573 18.10 -26.12 -49.36
N ARG A 574 17.11 -26.95 -48.98
CA ARG A 574 16.43 -27.91 -49.88
C ARG A 574 14.95 -28.06 -49.50
N PRO A 575 13.98 -27.97 -50.44
CA PRO A 575 12.60 -28.40 -50.21
C PRO A 575 12.38 -29.86 -50.69
N PRO A 576 11.23 -30.53 -50.44
CA PRO A 576 10.12 -30.26 -49.51
C PRO A 576 9.75 -31.49 -48.62
N VAL A 577 8.78 -31.35 -47.70
CA VAL A 577 7.61 -32.24 -47.43
C VAL A 577 7.10 -32.11 -45.97
N SER A 578 5.76 -32.07 -45.88
CA SER A 578 4.87 -32.03 -44.71
C SER A 578 5.16 -32.98 -43.54
N GLN A 579 4.49 -32.66 -42.43
CA GLN A 579 4.28 -33.40 -41.17
C GLN A 579 5.35 -33.21 -40.09
N LEU A 580 5.07 -32.35 -39.11
CA LEU A 580 4.65 -32.73 -37.76
C LEU A 580 4.44 -31.46 -36.90
N ASP A 581 3.47 -31.55 -35.99
CA ASP A 581 2.99 -30.53 -35.05
C ASP A 581 4.08 -29.65 -34.40
N PRO A 582 3.87 -28.32 -34.31
CA PRO A 582 4.61 -27.51 -33.35
C PRO A 582 4.00 -27.72 -31.96
N LEU A 583 4.81 -28.27 -31.05
CA LEU A 583 4.55 -28.31 -29.61
C LEU A 583 4.07 -26.93 -29.11
N PRO A 584 3.19 -26.88 -28.08
CA PRO A 584 2.71 -25.62 -27.53
C PRO A 584 3.89 -24.84 -26.95
N VAL A 585 4.16 -23.70 -27.57
CA VAL A 585 5.17 -22.75 -27.13
C VAL A 585 4.63 -22.11 -25.83
N PRO A 586 5.35 -22.18 -24.70
CA PRO A 586 4.93 -21.47 -23.49
C PRO A 586 4.95 -19.97 -23.77
N SER A 587 4.06 -19.23 -23.10
CA SER A 587 3.64 -17.83 -23.34
C SER A 587 4.73 -16.72 -23.25
N GLY A 588 5.98 -16.97 -23.61
CA GLY A 588 7.11 -16.01 -23.58
C GLY A 588 7.34 -15.20 -24.87
N ARG A 589 6.32 -15.05 -25.72
CA ARG A 589 6.45 -14.34 -27.01
C ARG A 589 6.75 -12.84 -26.82
N ASP A 590 6.25 -12.24 -25.74
CA ASP A 590 6.44 -10.82 -25.45
C ASP A 590 7.86 -10.48 -25.00
N ASP A 591 8.48 -11.32 -24.14
CA ASP A 591 9.86 -11.11 -23.71
C ASP A 591 10.84 -11.25 -24.88
N MET A 592 10.64 -12.27 -25.72
CA MET A 592 11.46 -12.48 -26.92
C MET A 592 11.31 -11.32 -27.92
N SER A 593 10.10 -10.76 -28.07
CA SER A 593 9.86 -9.59 -28.91
C SER A 593 10.55 -8.33 -28.36
N THR A 594 10.58 -8.17 -27.03
CA THR A 594 11.22 -7.02 -26.37
C THR A 594 12.74 -7.06 -26.52
N TYR A 595 13.36 -8.23 -26.32
CA TYR A 595 14.80 -8.40 -26.55
C TYR A 595 15.16 -8.33 -28.04
N ARG A 596 14.27 -8.78 -28.93
CA ARG A 596 14.40 -8.60 -30.38
C ARG A 596 14.46 -7.14 -30.79
N THR A 597 13.52 -6.33 -30.31
CA THR A 597 13.49 -4.89 -30.61
C THR A 597 14.74 -4.20 -30.06
N ARG A 598 15.12 -4.46 -28.80
CA ARG A 598 16.36 -3.90 -28.23
C ARG A 598 17.63 -4.32 -28.97
N TYR A 599 17.68 -5.56 -29.45
CA TYR A 599 18.79 -6.05 -30.26
C TYR A 599 18.85 -5.37 -31.62
N GLU A 600 17.71 -5.28 -32.32
CA GLU A 600 17.59 -4.63 -33.62
C GLU A 600 17.92 -3.12 -33.52
N GLU A 601 17.50 -2.45 -32.44
CA GLU A 601 17.89 -1.06 -32.12
C GLU A 601 19.40 -0.92 -31.84
N SER A 602 20.00 -1.84 -31.08
CA SER A 602 21.44 -1.79 -30.77
C SER A 602 22.33 -2.08 -31.98
N MET A 603 21.83 -2.85 -32.95
CA MET A 603 22.59 -3.29 -34.11
C MET A 603 22.31 -2.45 -35.36
N ASN A 604 21.34 -1.53 -35.31
CA ASN A 604 21.05 -0.60 -36.41
C ASN A 604 21.94 0.65 -36.34
N PRO A 605 22.98 0.76 -37.19
CA PRO A 605 23.90 1.89 -37.17
C PRO A 605 23.21 3.23 -37.49
N PHE A 606 22.07 3.20 -38.19
CA PHE A 606 21.29 4.39 -38.53
C PHE A 606 20.47 4.93 -37.37
N GLU A 607 20.14 4.10 -36.38
CA GLU A 607 19.38 4.53 -35.22
C GLU A 607 20.30 5.14 -34.16
N ALA A 608 21.50 4.56 -33.98
CA ALA A 608 22.59 5.20 -33.25
C ALA A 608 23.02 6.53 -33.90
N PHE A 609 22.99 6.60 -35.24
CA PHE A 609 23.26 7.84 -35.98
C PHE A 609 22.13 8.87 -35.81
N ARG A 610 20.86 8.49 -36.00
CA ARG A 610 19.69 9.36 -35.76
C ARG A 610 19.62 9.84 -34.31
N GLY A 611 19.98 9.00 -33.34
CA GLY A 611 20.07 9.35 -31.92
C GLY A 611 21.17 10.39 -31.66
N ARG A 612 22.36 10.21 -32.25
CA ARG A 612 23.46 11.19 -32.16
C ARG A 612 23.15 12.48 -32.92
N GLU A 613 22.49 12.41 -34.06
CA GLU A 613 22.07 13.55 -34.86
C GLU A 613 20.96 14.35 -34.16
N ALA A 614 19.97 13.67 -33.57
CA ALA A 614 18.95 14.30 -32.72
C ALA A 614 19.56 14.95 -31.48
N THR A 615 20.59 14.32 -30.89
CA THR A 615 21.31 14.90 -29.74
C THR A 615 22.14 16.12 -30.15
N ARG A 616 22.79 16.10 -31.32
CA ARG A 616 23.48 17.27 -31.90
C ARG A 616 22.51 18.39 -32.27
N ALA A 617 21.36 18.06 -32.85
CA ALA A 617 20.30 19.02 -33.13
C ALA A 617 19.82 19.67 -31.82
N TYR A 618 19.62 18.88 -30.76
CA TYR A 618 19.26 19.37 -29.42
C TYR A 618 20.32 20.28 -28.79
N GLN A 619 21.60 19.96 -29.01
CA GLN A 619 22.73 20.77 -28.55
C GLN A 619 22.91 22.06 -29.39
N ASN A 620 22.45 22.09 -30.64
CA ASN A 620 22.51 23.29 -31.48
C ASN A 620 21.32 24.25 -31.29
N LEU A 621 20.31 23.88 -30.48
CA LEU A 621 19.15 24.74 -30.18
C LEU A 621 19.45 25.76 -29.08
N ASN A 622 18.89 26.97 -29.24
CA ASN A 622 19.01 28.07 -28.28
C ASN A 622 18.38 27.65 -26.92
N PRO A 623 18.91 28.04 -25.74
CA PRO A 623 18.32 27.74 -24.43
C PRO A 623 16.80 27.98 -24.31
N ILE A 624 16.25 29.00 -24.98
CA ILE A 624 14.80 29.25 -25.02
C ILE A 624 14.07 28.18 -25.84
N GLU A 625 14.62 27.81 -27.00
CA GLU A 625 14.08 26.74 -27.86
C GLU A 625 14.17 25.37 -27.18
N ARG A 626 15.21 25.13 -26.39
CA ARG A 626 15.32 23.93 -25.53
C ARG A 626 14.22 23.91 -24.47
N GLY A 627 13.94 25.04 -23.83
CA GLY A 627 12.82 25.16 -22.89
C GLY A 627 11.47 24.84 -23.55
N VAL A 628 11.23 25.37 -24.74
CA VAL A 628 10.02 25.11 -25.53
C VAL A 628 9.94 23.65 -25.97
N LEU A 629 11.04 23.02 -26.37
CA LEU A 629 11.08 21.61 -26.77
C LEU A 629 10.86 20.65 -25.61
N VAL A 630 11.40 20.96 -24.42
CA VAL A 630 11.10 20.18 -23.20
C VAL A 630 9.61 20.30 -22.86
N LEU A 631 9.07 21.51 -22.91
CA LEU A 631 7.67 21.77 -22.58
C LEU A 631 6.72 21.08 -23.58
N THR A 632 7.00 21.21 -24.88
CA THR A 632 6.19 20.56 -25.93
C THR A 632 6.31 19.04 -25.89
N ARG A 633 7.50 18.48 -25.65
CA ARG A 633 7.69 17.03 -25.51
C ARG A 633 7.01 16.48 -24.26
N SER A 634 7.00 17.23 -23.16
CA SER A 634 6.28 16.89 -21.93
C SER A 634 4.76 16.88 -22.15
N ILE A 635 4.23 17.91 -22.84
CA ILE A 635 2.81 18.01 -23.18
C ILE A 635 2.38 16.90 -24.15
N LEU A 636 3.22 16.56 -25.14
CA LEU A 636 2.88 15.58 -26.18
C LEU A 636 3.06 14.12 -25.72
N GLY A 637 4.01 13.89 -24.81
CA GLY A 637 4.34 12.56 -24.27
C GLY A 637 3.28 11.99 -23.33
N ASN A 638 2.54 12.85 -22.62
CA ASN A 638 1.50 12.39 -21.69
C ASN A 638 0.10 12.52 -22.29
N ARG A 639 -0.66 11.42 -22.35
CA ARG A 639 -2.03 11.37 -22.92
C ARG A 639 -2.97 12.37 -22.26
N ARG A 640 -2.83 12.59 -20.94
CA ARG A 640 -3.65 13.57 -20.19
C ARG A 640 -3.25 15.02 -20.49
N ALA A 641 -1.95 15.30 -20.61
CA ALA A 641 -1.45 16.63 -20.94
C ALA A 641 -1.86 17.06 -22.36
N ARG A 642 -1.92 16.10 -23.30
CA ARG A 642 -2.44 16.32 -24.65
C ARG A 642 -3.91 16.74 -24.64
N THR A 643 -4.76 16.04 -23.89
CA THR A 643 -6.18 16.40 -23.75
C THR A 643 -6.34 17.76 -23.08
N PHE A 644 -5.58 18.03 -22.02
CA PHE A 644 -5.60 19.33 -21.34
C PHE A 644 -5.18 20.48 -22.27
N PHE A 645 -4.13 20.30 -23.06
CA PHE A 645 -3.68 21.29 -24.04
C PHE A 645 -4.73 21.56 -25.12
N VAL A 646 -5.40 20.51 -25.62
CA VAL A 646 -6.51 20.67 -26.59
C VAL A 646 -7.69 21.42 -25.96
N CYS A 647 -8.08 21.09 -24.73
CA CYS A 647 -9.13 21.80 -24.01
C CYS A 647 -8.75 23.27 -23.73
N TYR A 648 -7.50 23.50 -23.34
CA TYR A 648 -6.96 24.85 -23.12
C TYR A 648 -6.95 25.68 -24.40
N ALA A 649 -6.51 25.10 -25.53
CA ALA A 649 -6.56 25.75 -26.82
C ALA A 649 -7.99 26.06 -27.26
N LEU A 650 -8.93 25.13 -27.08
CA LEU A 650 -10.37 25.35 -27.33
C LEU A 650 -10.93 26.47 -26.46
N PHE A 651 -10.62 26.48 -25.16
CA PHE A 651 -11.05 27.51 -24.23
C PHE A 651 -10.49 28.88 -24.63
N LEU A 652 -9.22 28.96 -25.02
CA LEU A 652 -8.60 30.19 -25.50
C LEU A 652 -9.28 30.69 -26.78
N HIS A 653 -9.61 29.80 -27.72
CA HIS A 653 -10.36 30.17 -28.92
C HIS A 653 -11.77 30.66 -28.60
N LEU A 654 -12.47 30.02 -27.64
CA LEU A 654 -13.77 30.48 -27.16
C LEU A 654 -13.67 31.83 -26.45
N LEU A 655 -12.62 32.07 -25.67
CA LEU A 655 -12.39 33.35 -25.00
C LEU A 655 -12.05 34.45 -26.01
N VAL A 656 -11.28 34.16 -27.05
CA VAL A 656 -11.01 35.10 -28.15
C VAL A 656 -12.28 35.37 -28.94
N MET A 657 -13.10 34.35 -29.24
CA MET A 657 -14.42 34.55 -29.86
C MET A 657 -15.34 35.40 -28.97
N TYR A 658 -15.36 35.14 -27.66
CA TYR A 658 -16.19 35.87 -26.72
C TYR A 658 -15.77 37.34 -26.61
N THR A 659 -14.47 37.60 -26.48
CA THR A 659 -13.92 38.97 -26.41
C THR A 659 -14.09 39.73 -27.72
N THR A 660 -13.94 39.07 -28.88
CA THR A 660 -14.23 39.69 -30.18
C THR A 660 -15.73 39.92 -30.40
N PHE A 661 -16.58 39.02 -29.90
CA PHE A 661 -18.04 39.18 -29.90
C PHE A 661 -18.51 40.32 -29.00
N GLU A 662 -17.93 40.47 -27.80
CA GLU A 662 -18.19 41.60 -26.88
C GLU A 662 -17.64 42.92 -27.43
N CYS A 663 -16.47 42.94 -28.06
CA CYS A 663 -15.96 44.13 -28.75
C CYS A 663 -16.85 44.53 -29.95
N THR A 664 -17.41 43.54 -30.65
CA THR A 664 -18.34 43.77 -31.77
C THR A 664 -19.72 44.21 -31.27
N SER A 665 -20.23 43.62 -30.19
CA SER A 665 -21.53 43.95 -29.59
C SER A 665 -21.51 45.26 -28.79
N SER A 666 -20.41 45.60 -28.13
CA SER A 666 -20.25 46.90 -27.44
C SER A 666 -19.94 48.05 -28.40
N SER A 667 -19.54 47.75 -29.64
CA SER A 667 -19.53 48.72 -30.75
C SER A 667 -20.95 48.97 -31.28
N GLY A 668 -21.87 49.31 -30.38
CA GLY A 668 -23.16 49.89 -30.72
C GLY A 668 -22.96 51.29 -31.31
N MET A 669 -22.96 51.36 -32.64
CA MET A 669 -23.22 52.51 -33.51
C MET A 669 -23.56 53.84 -32.78
N GLN A 670 -22.54 54.61 -32.38
CA GLN A 670 -22.67 56.07 -32.31
C GLN A 670 -22.65 56.62 -33.73
N LEU A 671 -23.79 56.55 -34.42
CA LEU A 671 -24.07 57.42 -35.56
C LEU A 671 -24.10 58.87 -35.06
N GLN A 672 -22.95 59.56 -35.18
CA GLN A 672 -22.88 61.01 -35.03
C GLN A 672 -23.87 61.66 -36.01
N LYS A 673 -25.02 62.08 -35.50
CA LYS A 673 -25.93 62.98 -36.20
C LYS A 673 -25.21 64.33 -36.36
N PRO A 674 -25.02 64.85 -37.59
CA PRO A 674 -24.52 66.20 -37.75
C PRO A 674 -25.58 67.20 -37.22
N PRO A 675 -25.16 68.32 -36.61
CA PRO A 675 -26.09 69.29 -36.04
C PRO A 675 -26.88 69.97 -37.16
N ARG A 676 -28.20 70.04 -36.99
CA ARG A 676 -29.09 70.82 -37.88
C ARG A 676 -28.78 72.31 -37.71
N PRO A 677 -28.54 73.07 -38.80
CA PRO A 677 -28.50 74.51 -38.72
C PRO A 677 -29.93 75.06 -38.84
N TYR A 678 -30.29 75.97 -37.93
CA TYR A 678 -31.51 76.79 -37.89
C TYR A 678 -32.84 76.15 -37.42
N GLY A 679 -33.30 76.65 -36.26
CA GLY A 679 -34.53 77.45 -36.17
C GLY A 679 -35.86 76.71 -35.98
N SER A 680 -36.34 76.68 -34.73
CA SER A 680 -37.60 77.29 -34.24
C SER A 680 -38.06 76.63 -32.94
#